data_AF-A0ABD7HXP6-F1
#
_entry.id   AF-A0ABD7HXP6-F1
#
_cell.length_a   1.000
_cell.length_b   1.000
_cell.length_c   1.000
_cell.angle_alpha   90.00
_cell.angle_beta   90.00
_cell.angle_gamma   90.00
#
_symmetry.space_group_name_H-M   'P 1'
#
loop_
_entity.id
_entity.type
_entity.pdbx_description
1 polymer ?
#
loop_
_entity_poly.entity_id
_entity_poly.type
_entity_poly.pdbx_seq_one_letter_code
_entity_poly.pdbx_strand_id
1 'polypeptide(L)'
;MFSYKSRYCVAAAMAAMAALTGHVEARDIDLQSIGYFQFSPLPPSLVSQTDTLLLSDSPEYVGPVGGTLSAGTINGNGRIYFYHVNEMDLPHKIAIVLENQTAYPTSVHVMRQLKSVATPDYFAAGRDLSRKDLEQPLNESPDARPLYSLSIPPQGRQLIFSDLENTPVNRDALFTGIVDIKTEGPIFARVMMLPMGMDPVDASHWVKNLPIDEIQLRGTYTGAKRNMEVTTPFDTALGGAFVEIGNDREDTFINGVDEMQNKAFVRDRGNYGVSYTLKIPTKGNEPFRLYFNPLGGPYSGSFMVKALHQQGARRGQTDTRTYHIGGEDGISALGEGTILDSRLLGNYNAGDLLTLNFMPAGASNLPIRFLLIPESLANPQKHQTIAVNVPKDVKDILGHPTQGGTQIPVGPVGGKDGDKGAVDTKKSTIESPAKRAETIAHEETKKLSDKAVADVKKEAQLKKAKDEKEALARKKAEEARLAAEKAEMLRKAAEAKHAEIERKMAEKAEAERKAEEARKAEAARKAEMARIEAARKAEADRLEAARKAEEARLAAEAKRLEEESRIEAARIEAARKAEEERKAAEAKARFEAQRAAEKAALEAKKAEEERLAAEARARLEAQRKAEQEALEARRAEEARKAAEAKAALEAQRAAEQAALEAKRQEDARRAAEAKAALEAQQMEAARKAEEARRAEEARRAEEARIEAERKAEAARVAAEAKRAEEARKAEAARIEAARKAEQARLEAEARRAEEARKAEAARLEAQRRAEQERLEAARRAEEARIAAEAKRAEEVRRAEEARRIEEARRAEEARKAEAARIAAEARKAEQERLAAERAEAERQAAEARRLAEERYKAQLEAERKAEAARQQALAQAEIERKAKERAEAIQRVRDQQESARRRAELARQQLEAERKAAQASKRTPSFSELDDIHGDTSNVTIPNAVSIDELTKPRPTASQNTRRREQRQPQLLPNQQNVQINPVANESQQDQMPYTTQNEQQNDEENPPRLYPLG
;
A
#
# COMPACT_ATOMS: atom_id res chain seq x y z
N MET A 1 -60.47 -8.29 -58.32
CA MET A 1 -59.41 -7.29 -58.01
C MET A 1 -59.60 -6.89 -56.56
N PHE A 2 -58.76 -7.31 -55.62
CA PHE A 2 -57.37 -6.89 -55.36
C PHE A 2 -57.24 -5.48 -54.74
N SER A 3 -56.57 -5.41 -53.58
CA SER A 3 -55.53 -4.43 -53.20
C SER A 3 -55.64 -3.82 -51.79
N TYR A 4 -54.59 -4.02 -50.99
CA TYR A 4 -54.04 -3.10 -49.97
C TYR A 4 -54.99 -2.21 -49.12
N LYS A 5 -55.65 -2.79 -48.09
CA LYS A 5 -55.98 -2.03 -46.84
C LYS A 5 -55.81 -2.81 -45.52
N SER A 6 -55.92 -4.14 -45.50
CA SER A 6 -56.01 -4.93 -44.25
C SER A 6 -54.68 -5.35 -43.58
N ARG A 7 -53.57 -4.60 -43.74
CA ARG A 7 -52.26 -4.97 -43.14
C ARG A 7 -51.66 -3.95 -42.17
N TYR A 8 -52.09 -2.68 -42.16
CA TYR A 8 -51.48 -1.65 -41.31
C TYR A 8 -52.11 -1.50 -39.92
N CYS A 9 -53.38 -1.86 -39.73
CA CYS A 9 -54.06 -1.69 -38.45
C CYS A 9 -53.57 -2.66 -37.35
N VAL A 10 -53.14 -3.88 -37.72
CA VAL A 10 -52.65 -4.88 -36.76
C VAL A 10 -51.24 -4.54 -36.26
N ALA A 11 -50.36 -4.06 -37.15
CA ALA A 11 -49.01 -3.62 -36.77
C ALA A 11 -49.04 -2.42 -35.82
N ALA A 12 -49.91 -1.43 -36.09
CA ALA A 12 -50.11 -0.29 -35.21
C ALA A 12 -50.68 -0.69 -33.84
N ALA A 13 -51.63 -1.64 -33.79
CA ALA A 13 -52.20 -2.14 -32.54
C ALA A 13 -51.15 -2.91 -31.69
N MET A 14 -50.29 -3.73 -32.31
CA MET A 14 -49.22 -4.41 -31.57
C MET A 14 -48.16 -3.43 -31.04
N ALA A 15 -47.80 -2.39 -31.80
CA ALA A 15 -46.91 -1.34 -31.32
C ALA A 15 -47.50 -0.55 -30.14
N ALA A 16 -48.81 -0.29 -30.13
CA ALA A 16 -49.50 0.36 -29.01
C ALA A 16 -49.63 -0.54 -27.77
N MET A 17 -49.83 -1.85 -27.94
CA MET A 17 -49.90 -2.81 -26.82
C MET A 17 -48.54 -3.02 -26.15
N ALA A 18 -47.44 -3.00 -26.93
CA ALA A 18 -46.08 -3.10 -26.39
C ALA A 18 -45.69 -1.92 -25.47
N ALA A 19 -46.37 -0.77 -25.59
CA ALA A 19 -46.13 0.41 -24.75
C ALA A 19 -46.82 0.36 -23.37
N LEU A 20 -47.54 -0.72 -23.03
CA LEU A 20 -48.35 -0.83 -21.80
C LEU A 20 -48.05 -2.06 -20.93
N THR A 21 -47.02 -2.84 -21.28
CA THR A 21 -46.46 -3.90 -20.41
C THR A 21 -44.94 -3.77 -20.38
N GLY A 22 -44.38 -3.41 -19.21
CA GLY A 22 -42.98 -3.00 -19.09
C GLY A 22 -41.93 -4.13 -19.12
N HIS A 23 -40.66 -3.72 -19.07
CA HIS A 23 -39.44 -4.54 -19.08
C HIS A 23 -39.19 -5.37 -20.35
N VAL A 24 -38.73 -4.69 -21.41
CA VAL A 24 -38.03 -5.32 -22.55
C VAL A 24 -36.77 -4.51 -22.87
N GLU A 25 -35.72 -4.69 -22.06
CA GLU A 25 -34.40 -4.09 -22.29
C GLU A 25 -33.28 -5.15 -22.13
N ALA A 26 -32.14 -4.91 -22.79
CA ALA A 26 -30.84 -5.56 -22.55
C ALA A 26 -30.70 -7.10 -22.63
N ARG A 27 -31.34 -7.80 -23.58
CA ARG A 27 -30.99 -9.21 -23.90
C ARG A 27 -30.81 -9.52 -25.39
N ASP A 28 -29.55 -9.50 -25.85
CA ASP A 28 -29.11 -9.97 -27.17
C ASP A 28 -29.16 -11.51 -27.33
N ILE A 29 -29.34 -12.23 -26.22
CA ILE A 29 -29.38 -13.69 -26.16
C ILE A 29 -30.27 -14.11 -24.98
N ASP A 30 -31.11 -15.13 -25.17
CA ASP A 30 -31.81 -15.74 -24.04
C ASP A 30 -30.93 -16.80 -23.40
N LEU A 31 -30.26 -16.41 -22.31
CA LEU A 31 -29.43 -17.29 -21.51
C LEU A 31 -30.24 -18.46 -20.89
N GLN A 32 -31.55 -18.32 -20.65
CA GLN A 32 -32.33 -19.39 -20.02
C GLN A 32 -32.56 -20.57 -20.97
N SER A 33 -33.03 -20.35 -22.20
CA SER A 33 -33.31 -21.44 -23.15
C SER A 33 -32.06 -22.17 -23.64
N ILE A 34 -30.88 -21.52 -23.65
CA ILE A 34 -29.60 -22.17 -23.95
C ILE A 34 -28.94 -22.87 -22.74
N GLY A 35 -29.59 -22.86 -21.57
CA GLY A 35 -29.16 -23.65 -20.41
C GLY A 35 -28.08 -23.01 -19.56
N TYR A 36 -28.12 -21.69 -19.30
CA TYR A 36 -27.18 -20.96 -18.43
C TYR A 36 -26.77 -21.67 -17.13
N PHE A 37 -27.74 -22.26 -16.41
CA PHE A 37 -27.49 -22.98 -15.14
C PHE A 37 -26.77 -24.33 -15.31
N GLN A 38 -26.50 -24.75 -16.55
CA GLN A 38 -25.76 -25.96 -16.92
C GLN A 38 -24.38 -25.64 -17.54
N PHE A 39 -24.01 -24.36 -17.64
CA PHE A 39 -22.72 -23.96 -18.21
C PHE A 39 -21.55 -24.47 -17.36
N SER A 40 -20.49 -24.91 -18.03
CA SER A 40 -19.31 -25.45 -17.37
C SER A 40 -18.48 -24.35 -16.68
N PRO A 41 -18.17 -24.46 -15.38
CA PRO A 41 -17.24 -23.53 -14.72
C PRO A 41 -15.82 -23.75 -15.22
N LEU A 42 -15.14 -22.65 -15.55
CA LEU A 42 -13.73 -22.60 -15.91
C LEU A 42 -12.99 -21.78 -14.84
N PRO A 43 -12.59 -22.39 -13.71
CA PRO A 43 -11.98 -21.68 -12.61
C PRO A 43 -10.64 -21.05 -13.04
N PRO A 44 -10.45 -19.73 -12.86
CA PRO A 44 -9.16 -19.10 -13.06
C PRO A 44 -8.22 -19.41 -11.89
N SER A 45 -6.92 -19.44 -12.15
CA SER A 45 -5.87 -19.60 -11.14
C SER A 45 -4.99 -18.35 -11.06
N LEU A 46 -4.57 -17.97 -9.85
CA LEU A 46 -3.65 -16.85 -9.64
C LEU A 46 -2.24 -17.25 -10.07
N VAL A 47 -1.68 -16.55 -11.06
CA VAL A 47 -0.33 -16.80 -11.60
C VAL A 47 0.69 -15.93 -10.88
N SER A 48 0.38 -14.64 -10.68
CA SER A 48 1.20 -13.74 -9.86
C SER A 48 0.41 -12.52 -9.39
N GLN A 49 0.82 -11.99 -8.24
CA GLN A 49 0.25 -10.81 -7.59
C GLN A 49 1.41 -9.92 -7.18
N THR A 50 1.46 -8.68 -7.67
CA THR A 50 2.61 -7.78 -7.53
C THR A 50 2.19 -6.35 -7.18
N ASP A 51 3.19 -5.57 -6.73
CA ASP A 51 3.12 -4.13 -6.51
C ASP A 51 2.21 -3.71 -5.33
N THR A 52 2.50 -2.54 -4.74
CA THR A 52 1.77 -2.04 -3.55
C THR A 52 0.49 -1.31 -3.98
N LEU A 53 -0.63 -1.49 -3.28
CA LEU A 53 -1.83 -0.66 -3.44
C LEU A 53 -2.10 0.11 -2.16
N LEU A 54 -2.08 1.44 -2.21
CA LEU A 54 -2.70 2.29 -1.19
C LEU A 54 -4.12 2.62 -1.64
N LEU A 55 -5.11 2.04 -0.96
CA LEU A 55 -6.53 2.25 -1.21
C LEU A 55 -7.06 3.35 -0.28
N SER A 56 -7.70 4.36 -0.86
CA SER A 56 -8.38 5.45 -0.19
C SER A 56 -9.85 5.42 -0.57
N ASP A 57 -10.63 4.71 0.23
CA ASP A 57 -12.04 4.38 -0.02
C ASP A 57 -12.83 4.23 1.29
N SER A 58 -12.27 4.74 2.40
CA SER A 58 -12.94 4.78 3.70
C SER A 58 -12.44 5.98 4.52
N PRO A 59 -13.29 6.92 4.94
CA PRO A 59 -14.74 6.96 4.68
C PRO A 59 -15.02 7.28 3.20
N GLU A 60 -15.87 6.50 2.53
CA GLU A 60 -16.33 6.78 1.15
C GLU A 60 -16.99 8.17 1.09
N TYR A 61 -17.94 8.43 2.01
CA TYR A 61 -18.67 9.68 2.17
C TYR A 61 -17.95 10.60 3.16
N VAL A 62 -17.49 11.76 2.68
CA VAL A 62 -16.62 12.67 3.44
C VAL A 62 -17.42 13.86 3.97
N GLY A 63 -17.81 13.77 5.25
CA GLY A 63 -18.48 14.84 5.99
C GLY A 63 -18.38 14.65 7.51
N PRO A 64 -18.72 15.68 8.32
CA PRO A 64 -19.05 17.05 7.93
C PRO A 64 -17.81 17.95 7.76
N VAL A 65 -16.59 17.40 7.90
CA VAL A 65 -15.32 18.12 7.74
C VAL A 65 -14.27 17.26 7.04
N GLY A 66 -13.47 17.88 6.17
CA GLY A 66 -12.36 17.23 5.47
C GLY A 66 -11.20 16.86 6.40
N GLY A 67 -10.31 16.00 5.90
CA GLY A 67 -9.17 15.48 6.65
C GLY A 67 -8.35 14.47 5.84
N THR A 68 -7.51 13.72 6.55
CA THR A 68 -6.76 12.60 5.98
C THR A 68 -7.71 11.44 5.81
N LEU A 69 -7.85 11.00 4.56
CA LEU A 69 -8.71 9.90 4.14
C LEU A 69 -7.98 8.58 4.31
N SER A 70 -6.83 8.45 3.66
CA SER A 70 -5.95 7.28 3.69
C SER A 70 -4.48 7.67 3.76
N ALA A 71 -3.67 6.85 4.42
CA ALA A 71 -2.22 7.02 4.46
C ALA A 71 -1.51 5.69 4.68
N GLY A 72 -0.37 5.51 4.01
CA GLY A 72 0.34 4.23 4.03
C GLY A 72 1.69 4.26 3.30
N THR A 73 2.49 3.21 3.52
CA THR A 73 3.88 3.11 3.08
C THR A 73 4.01 2.39 1.74
N ILE A 74 4.50 3.09 0.71
CA ILE A 74 4.83 2.51 -0.60
C ILE A 74 6.34 2.33 -0.72
N ASN A 75 6.79 1.17 -1.17
CA ASN A 75 8.21 0.86 -1.39
C ASN A 75 8.40 0.08 -2.70
N GLY A 76 9.20 0.62 -3.63
CA GLY A 76 9.28 0.11 -5.00
C GLY A 76 8.08 0.58 -5.83
N ASN A 77 7.49 -0.31 -6.62
CA ASN A 77 6.28 -0.01 -7.38
C ASN A 77 5.06 0.11 -6.46
N GLY A 78 4.25 1.14 -6.63
CA GLY A 78 2.96 1.24 -5.96
C GLY A 78 1.94 2.11 -6.69
N ARG A 79 0.67 1.76 -6.48
CA ARG A 79 -0.51 2.50 -6.92
C ARG A 79 -1.16 3.17 -5.72
N ILE A 80 -1.58 4.41 -5.89
CA ILE A 80 -2.55 5.08 -5.02
C ILE A 80 -3.87 5.11 -5.78
N TYR A 81 -4.90 4.43 -5.26
CA TYR A 81 -6.27 4.53 -5.76
C TYR A 81 -7.10 5.31 -4.75
N PHE A 82 -7.88 6.29 -5.21
CA PHE A 82 -8.78 7.05 -4.35
C PHE A 82 -10.19 7.10 -4.93
N TYR A 83 -11.20 7.08 -4.06
CA TYR A 83 -12.62 7.08 -4.39
C TYR A 83 -13.39 7.71 -3.22
N HIS A 84 -13.93 8.92 -3.40
CA HIS A 84 -14.62 9.64 -2.32
C HIS A 84 -15.74 10.55 -2.82
N VAL A 85 -16.85 10.59 -2.08
CA VAL A 85 -17.96 11.53 -2.22
C VAL A 85 -17.77 12.69 -1.25
N ASN A 86 -17.96 13.93 -1.69
CA ASN A 86 -17.97 15.10 -0.79
C ASN A 86 -19.38 15.36 -0.24
N GLU A 87 -19.62 15.17 1.06
CA GLU A 87 -20.91 15.51 1.70
C GLU A 87 -20.97 16.95 2.24
N MET A 88 -19.87 17.69 2.20
CA MET A 88 -19.76 19.02 2.80
C MET A 88 -20.43 20.09 1.94
N ASP A 89 -21.02 21.11 2.58
CA ASP A 89 -21.77 22.19 1.92
C ASP A 89 -20.95 23.03 0.93
N LEU A 90 -19.61 22.92 0.96
CA LEU A 90 -18.68 23.64 0.09
C LEU A 90 -17.84 22.68 -0.77
N PRO A 91 -17.45 23.08 -1.99
CA PRO A 91 -16.53 22.30 -2.80
C PRO A 91 -15.17 22.09 -2.12
N HIS A 92 -14.66 20.88 -2.18
CA HIS A 92 -13.36 20.46 -1.65
C HIS A 92 -12.50 19.87 -2.77
N LYS A 93 -11.20 19.71 -2.53
CA LYS A 93 -10.24 19.06 -3.44
C LYS A 93 -9.66 17.81 -2.78
N ILE A 94 -9.28 16.82 -3.59
CA ILE A 94 -8.36 15.76 -3.14
C ILE A 94 -6.94 16.28 -3.28
N ALA A 95 -6.07 15.97 -2.33
CA ALA A 95 -4.62 16.20 -2.44
C ALA A 95 -3.85 14.96 -1.97
N ILE A 96 -2.70 14.71 -2.61
CA ILE A 96 -1.84 13.56 -2.33
C ILE A 96 -0.44 14.08 -1.99
N VAL A 97 -0.04 13.94 -0.73
CA VAL A 97 1.28 14.36 -0.24
C VAL A 97 2.13 13.13 0.04
N LEU A 98 3.35 13.11 -0.50
CA LEU A 98 4.37 12.11 -0.21
C LEU A 98 5.29 12.63 0.89
N GLU A 99 5.63 11.77 1.85
CA GLU A 99 6.44 12.07 3.02
C GLU A 99 7.58 11.06 3.14
N ASN A 100 8.82 11.54 3.16
CA ASN A 100 10.00 10.69 3.35
C ASN A 100 10.33 10.58 4.83
N GLN A 101 9.85 9.52 5.48
CA GLN A 101 10.09 9.27 6.91
C GLN A 101 11.47 8.66 7.21
N THR A 102 12.31 8.43 6.20
CA THR A 102 13.65 7.85 6.37
C THR A 102 14.71 8.91 6.73
N ALA A 103 15.92 8.46 7.05
CA ALA A 103 17.09 9.31 7.31
C ALA A 103 17.88 9.73 6.05
N TYR A 104 17.44 9.32 4.85
CA TYR A 104 18.16 9.57 3.59
C TYR A 104 17.23 10.15 2.52
N PRO A 105 17.71 11.03 1.61
CA PRO A 105 16.92 11.46 0.46
C PRO A 105 16.45 10.23 -0.34
N THR A 106 15.16 10.20 -0.72
CA THR A 106 14.56 9.09 -1.48
C THR A 106 13.93 9.63 -2.75
N SER A 107 14.27 9.05 -3.90
CA SER A 107 13.67 9.44 -5.17
C SER A 107 12.33 8.78 -5.39
N VAL A 108 11.41 9.52 -6.02
CA VAL A 108 10.10 9.04 -6.44
C VAL A 108 9.88 9.41 -7.91
N HIS A 109 9.62 8.39 -8.71
CA HIS A 109 9.27 8.52 -10.13
C HIS A 109 7.76 8.39 -10.25
N VAL A 110 7.08 9.43 -10.72
CA VAL A 110 5.63 9.38 -10.96
C VAL A 110 5.41 8.86 -12.38
N MET A 111 4.86 7.66 -12.49
CA MET A 111 4.78 6.93 -13.76
C MET A 111 3.49 7.23 -14.52
N ARG A 112 2.36 7.38 -13.82
CA ARG A 112 1.05 7.68 -14.42
C ARG A 112 0.13 8.40 -13.44
N GLN A 113 -0.74 9.27 -13.95
CA GLN A 113 -1.75 10.02 -13.20
C GLN A 113 -3.07 10.03 -13.97
N LEU A 114 -4.15 9.52 -13.37
CA LEU A 114 -5.49 9.44 -13.95
C LEU A 114 -6.53 9.95 -12.94
N LYS A 115 -7.57 10.63 -13.42
CA LYS A 115 -8.72 11.07 -12.61
C LYS A 115 -10.02 10.98 -13.40
N SER A 116 -11.12 10.69 -12.72
CA SER A 116 -12.46 10.76 -13.29
C SER A 116 -12.89 12.22 -13.51
N VAL A 117 -14.02 12.42 -14.16
CA VAL A 117 -14.87 13.60 -13.89
C VAL A 117 -15.45 13.48 -12.48
N ALA A 118 -15.59 14.59 -11.75
CA ALA A 118 -16.34 14.62 -10.49
C ALA A 118 -17.84 14.75 -10.80
N THR A 119 -18.67 13.81 -10.33
CA THR A 119 -20.08 13.69 -10.77
C THR A 119 -20.98 13.01 -9.73
N PRO A 120 -22.27 13.37 -9.62
CA PRO A 120 -23.26 12.62 -8.83
C PRO A 120 -23.72 11.31 -9.50
N ASP A 121 -23.38 11.05 -10.77
CA ASP A 121 -23.53 9.73 -11.39
C ASP A 121 -22.29 8.88 -11.06
N TYR A 122 -22.40 8.07 -10.00
CA TYR A 122 -21.26 7.31 -9.47
C TYR A 122 -20.79 6.21 -10.44
N PHE A 123 -21.72 5.60 -11.17
CA PHE A 123 -21.44 4.63 -12.23
C PHE A 123 -20.68 5.26 -13.41
N ALA A 124 -20.95 6.53 -13.74
CA ALA A 124 -20.17 7.26 -14.74
C ALA A 124 -18.74 7.55 -14.27
N ALA A 125 -18.51 7.91 -13.01
CA ALA A 125 -17.16 8.17 -12.50
C ALA A 125 -16.28 6.90 -12.52
N GLY A 126 -16.81 5.76 -12.04
CA GLY A 126 -16.12 4.47 -12.07
C GLY A 126 -15.86 3.97 -13.49
N ARG A 127 -16.82 4.17 -14.41
CA ARG A 127 -16.68 3.84 -15.84
C ARG A 127 -15.64 4.68 -16.55
N ASP A 128 -15.60 5.98 -16.28
CA ASP A 128 -14.62 6.92 -16.82
C ASP A 128 -13.19 6.60 -16.34
N LEU A 129 -13.00 6.29 -15.06
CA LEU A 129 -11.68 5.89 -14.56
C LEU A 129 -11.23 4.51 -15.09
N SER A 130 -12.12 3.51 -15.11
CA SER A 130 -11.78 2.18 -15.67
C SER A 130 -11.54 2.21 -17.18
N ARG A 131 -12.18 3.14 -17.91
CA ARG A 131 -11.84 3.46 -19.31
C ARG A 131 -10.42 4.00 -19.42
N LYS A 132 -10.10 5.03 -18.62
CA LYS A 132 -8.78 5.68 -18.62
C LYS A 132 -7.63 4.75 -18.24
N ASP A 133 -7.82 3.79 -17.32
CA ASP A 133 -6.80 2.78 -16.99
C ASP A 133 -6.40 1.92 -18.22
N LEU A 134 -7.37 1.66 -19.11
CA LEU A 134 -7.19 0.82 -20.30
C LEU A 134 -6.76 1.61 -21.55
N GLU A 135 -7.24 2.84 -21.72
CA GLU A 135 -6.85 3.73 -22.82
C GLU A 135 -5.45 4.34 -22.62
N GLN A 136 -5.04 4.53 -21.36
CA GLN A 136 -3.73 5.05 -20.97
C GLN A 136 -3.02 4.02 -20.09
N PRO A 137 -2.64 2.84 -20.61
CA PRO A 137 -2.00 1.79 -19.83
C PRO A 137 -0.67 2.27 -19.25
N LEU A 138 -0.34 1.80 -18.05
CA LEU A 138 0.98 2.03 -17.44
C LEU A 138 2.08 1.48 -18.36
N ASN A 139 3.10 2.29 -18.67
CA ASN A 139 4.27 1.80 -19.38
C ASN A 139 5.20 1.10 -18.39
N GLU A 140 5.37 -0.21 -18.58
CA GLU A 140 6.17 -1.09 -17.72
C GLU A 140 7.51 -1.50 -18.34
N SER A 141 7.91 -0.91 -19.47
CA SER A 141 9.21 -1.22 -20.08
C SER A 141 10.38 -0.80 -19.17
N PRO A 142 11.55 -1.45 -19.26
CA PRO A 142 12.74 -1.01 -18.51
C PRO A 142 13.11 0.45 -18.78
N ASP A 143 12.87 0.92 -20.01
CA ASP A 143 13.11 2.29 -20.49
C ASP A 143 11.92 3.25 -20.24
N ALA A 144 10.92 2.86 -19.45
CA ALA A 144 9.73 3.66 -19.19
C ALA A 144 10.09 4.97 -18.48
N ARG A 145 9.91 6.09 -19.19
CA ARG A 145 10.15 7.43 -18.66
C ARG A 145 8.99 7.83 -17.74
N PRO A 146 9.24 8.28 -16.50
CA PRO A 146 8.21 8.86 -15.66
C PRO A 146 7.70 10.18 -16.23
N LEU A 147 6.48 10.57 -15.85
CA LEU A 147 5.91 11.90 -16.12
C LEU A 147 6.80 13.00 -15.52
N TYR A 148 7.24 12.77 -14.28
CA TYR A 148 8.25 13.57 -13.60
C TYR A 148 8.89 12.77 -12.46
N SER A 149 10.05 13.23 -11.98
CA SER A 149 10.74 12.62 -10.83
C SER A 149 10.99 13.67 -9.73
N LEU A 150 10.98 13.19 -8.50
CA LEU A 150 11.17 13.97 -7.28
C LEU A 150 12.34 13.34 -6.50
N SER A 151 13.08 14.15 -5.75
CA SER A 151 13.93 13.65 -4.66
C SER A 151 13.46 14.31 -3.38
N ILE A 152 12.88 13.51 -2.47
CA ILE A 152 12.29 14.02 -1.24
C ILE A 152 13.35 13.92 -0.13
N PRO A 153 13.78 15.03 0.51
CA PRO A 153 14.79 14.99 1.56
C PRO A 153 14.27 14.27 2.82
N PRO A 154 15.15 13.88 3.77
CA PRO A 154 14.74 13.30 5.06
C PRO A 154 13.70 14.17 5.77
N GLN A 155 12.62 13.57 6.27
CA GLN A 155 11.45 14.24 6.87
C GLN A 155 10.72 15.26 5.96
N GLY A 156 11.10 15.34 4.67
CA GLY A 156 10.48 16.22 3.69
C GLY A 156 9.11 15.74 3.25
N ARG A 157 8.25 16.69 2.87
CA ARG A 157 6.92 16.46 2.30
C ARG A 157 6.79 17.15 0.94
N GLN A 158 6.13 16.48 0.00
CA GLN A 158 5.98 16.96 -1.37
C GLN A 158 4.59 16.61 -1.93
N LEU A 159 3.86 17.62 -2.38
CA LEU A 159 2.61 17.43 -3.13
C LEU A 159 2.89 16.76 -4.48
N ILE A 160 2.03 15.80 -4.86
CA ILE A 160 1.99 15.20 -6.20
C ILE A 160 0.60 15.35 -6.83
N PHE A 161 0.53 15.18 -8.15
CA PHE A 161 -0.70 15.35 -8.94
C PHE A 161 -1.33 16.74 -8.76
N SER A 162 -0.53 17.79 -9.01
CA SER A 162 -0.91 19.21 -8.85
C SER A 162 -2.21 19.61 -9.57
N ASP A 163 -2.59 18.89 -10.61
CA ASP A 163 -3.87 19.06 -11.31
C ASP A 163 -5.10 18.83 -10.42
N LEU A 164 -4.96 18.13 -9.27
CA LEU A 164 -6.03 17.95 -8.30
C LEU A 164 -6.33 19.24 -7.52
N GLU A 165 -5.34 20.12 -7.32
CA GLU A 165 -5.50 21.40 -6.61
C GLU A 165 -6.58 22.30 -7.23
N ASN A 166 -6.75 22.19 -8.54
CA ASN A 166 -7.69 22.97 -9.33
C ASN A 166 -8.93 22.13 -9.74
N THR A 167 -9.16 20.98 -9.10
CA THR A 167 -10.30 20.08 -9.37
C THR A 167 -11.30 20.11 -8.21
N PRO A 168 -12.33 20.98 -8.24
CA PRO A 168 -13.35 21.02 -7.20
C PRO A 168 -14.29 19.81 -7.28
N VAL A 169 -14.35 19.06 -6.19
CA VAL A 169 -15.38 18.06 -5.91
C VAL A 169 -16.55 18.79 -5.23
N ASN A 170 -17.65 18.95 -5.96
CA ASN A 170 -18.87 19.57 -5.42
C ASN A 170 -19.57 18.65 -4.42
N ARG A 171 -20.49 19.20 -3.63
CA ARG A 171 -21.37 18.44 -2.75
C ARG A 171 -22.10 17.32 -3.53
N ASP A 172 -22.25 16.16 -2.89
CA ASP A 172 -22.90 14.94 -3.37
C ASP A 172 -22.26 14.35 -4.66
N ALA A 173 -21.09 14.85 -5.08
CA ALA A 173 -20.36 14.35 -6.23
C ALA A 173 -19.25 13.38 -5.79
N LEU A 174 -19.19 12.22 -6.44
CA LEU A 174 -18.07 11.29 -6.36
C LEU A 174 -16.91 11.79 -7.21
N PHE A 175 -15.69 11.60 -6.72
CA PHE A 175 -14.46 11.80 -7.48
C PHE A 175 -13.44 10.69 -7.17
N THR A 176 -12.82 10.14 -8.22
CA THR A 176 -11.93 8.98 -8.11
C THR A 176 -10.72 9.09 -9.05
N GLY A 177 -9.60 8.46 -8.71
CA GLY A 177 -8.39 8.50 -9.52
C GLY A 177 -7.31 7.50 -9.14
N ILE A 178 -6.27 7.44 -9.98
CA ILE A 178 -5.11 6.56 -9.87
C ILE A 178 -3.84 7.40 -9.97
N VAL A 179 -2.86 7.12 -9.12
CA VAL A 179 -1.47 7.52 -9.33
C VAL A 179 -0.58 6.30 -9.21
N ASP A 180 0.11 5.93 -10.29
CA ASP A 180 1.14 4.88 -10.25
C ASP A 180 2.51 5.55 -10.06
N ILE A 181 3.24 5.12 -9.03
CA ILE A 181 4.57 5.63 -8.66
C ILE A 181 5.58 4.48 -8.53
N LYS A 182 6.86 4.82 -8.64
CA LYS A 182 7.98 3.93 -8.34
C LYS A 182 8.96 4.66 -7.43
N THR A 183 9.23 4.11 -6.25
CA THR A 183 10.13 4.70 -5.24
C THR A 183 11.43 3.92 -5.15
N GLU A 184 12.54 4.61 -4.83
CA GLU A 184 13.83 3.96 -4.54
C GLU A 184 13.94 3.43 -3.09
N GLY A 185 12.98 3.80 -2.24
CA GLY A 185 12.88 3.40 -0.84
C GLY A 185 11.47 3.65 -0.28
N PRO A 186 11.21 3.35 1.00
CA PRO A 186 9.88 3.51 1.58
C PRO A 186 9.48 4.98 1.72
N ILE A 187 8.34 5.33 1.12
CA ILE A 187 7.70 6.65 1.19
C ILE A 187 6.31 6.51 1.78
N PHE A 188 5.98 7.38 2.72
CA PHE A 188 4.65 7.43 3.32
C PHE A 188 3.77 8.37 2.48
N ALA A 189 2.79 7.82 1.78
CA ALA A 189 1.82 8.59 1.00
C ALA A 189 0.58 8.90 1.84
N ARG A 190 0.05 10.12 1.73
CA ARG A 190 -1.14 10.59 2.45
C ARG A 190 -2.14 11.23 1.48
N VAL A 191 -3.35 10.67 1.40
CA VAL A 191 -4.49 11.17 0.63
C VAL A 191 -5.41 11.95 1.58
N MET A 192 -5.78 13.17 1.19
CA MET A 192 -6.58 14.08 2.01
C MET A 192 -7.69 14.73 1.17
N MET A 193 -8.84 15.02 1.77
CA MET A 193 -9.84 15.93 1.19
C MET A 193 -9.81 17.24 1.96
N LEU A 194 -9.51 18.34 1.26
CA LEU A 194 -9.20 19.65 1.84
C LEU A 194 -10.05 20.77 1.20
N PRO A 195 -10.33 21.88 1.92
CA PRO A 195 -10.95 23.05 1.31
C PRO A 195 -10.07 23.61 0.18
N MET A 196 -10.67 24.11 -0.92
CA MET A 196 -9.95 24.53 -2.13
C MET A 196 -8.74 25.46 -1.86
N GLY A 197 -8.89 26.43 -0.95
CA GLY A 197 -7.87 27.43 -0.61
C GLY A 197 -6.85 27.02 0.46
N MET A 198 -6.84 25.77 0.91
CA MET A 198 -5.89 25.26 1.92
C MET A 198 -4.66 24.65 1.24
N ASP A 199 -3.44 24.97 1.69
CA ASP A 199 -2.23 24.32 1.18
C ASP A 199 -2.14 22.85 1.67
N PRO A 200 -1.93 21.85 0.79
CA PRO A 200 -1.87 20.45 1.21
C PRO A 200 -0.64 20.06 2.02
N VAL A 201 0.52 20.68 1.74
CA VAL A 201 1.77 20.35 2.42
C VAL A 201 1.68 20.84 3.86
N ASP A 202 1.28 22.09 4.08
CA ASP A 202 1.01 22.61 5.43
C ASP A 202 -0.09 21.81 6.14
N ALA A 203 -1.21 21.52 5.46
CA ALA A 203 -2.31 20.75 6.04
C ALA A 203 -1.86 19.36 6.50
N SER A 204 -0.96 18.69 5.77
CA SER A 204 -0.51 17.32 6.09
C SER A 204 0.19 17.17 7.44
N HIS A 205 0.59 18.27 8.10
CA HIS A 205 1.18 18.28 9.43
C HIS A 205 0.15 18.18 10.59
N TRP A 206 -1.11 18.59 10.39
CA TRP A 206 -2.09 18.77 11.47
C TRP A 206 -3.53 18.35 11.11
N VAL A 207 -3.83 18.26 9.81
CA VAL A 207 -4.54 17.17 9.13
C VAL A 207 -5.10 16.03 9.99
N LYS A 208 -6.27 16.17 10.63
CA LYS A 208 -6.89 15.05 11.37
C LYS A 208 -7.11 13.82 10.49
N ASN A 209 -6.80 12.64 11.02
CA ASN A 209 -7.21 11.35 10.46
C ASN A 209 -8.72 11.19 10.62
N LEU A 210 -9.44 10.90 9.53
CA LEU A 210 -10.86 10.57 9.57
C LEU A 210 -11.05 9.09 9.99
N PRO A 211 -12.15 8.75 10.69
CA PRO A 211 -12.44 7.37 11.07
C PRO A 211 -12.67 6.50 9.84
N ILE A 212 -12.37 5.20 9.94
CA ILE A 212 -12.78 4.22 8.94
C ILE A 212 -14.30 3.97 9.07
N ASP A 213 -14.95 3.62 7.96
CA ASP A 213 -16.38 3.27 7.91
C ASP A 213 -16.65 1.79 8.27
N GLU A 214 -17.87 1.32 8.02
CA GLU A 214 -18.29 -0.06 8.26
C GLU A 214 -17.79 -1.05 7.18
N ILE A 215 -17.43 -0.57 5.99
CA ILE A 215 -17.00 -1.39 4.85
C ILE A 215 -15.50 -1.73 4.95
N GLN A 216 -14.70 -0.78 5.47
CA GLN A 216 -13.28 -0.97 5.84
C GLN A 216 -12.36 -1.33 4.67
N LEU A 217 -12.47 -0.56 3.59
CA LEU A 217 -11.67 -0.70 2.36
C LEU A 217 -10.33 0.05 2.41
N ARG A 218 -10.22 1.15 3.18
CA ARG A 218 -8.96 1.87 3.38
C ARG A 218 -7.80 0.97 3.85
N GLY A 219 -6.65 1.10 3.20
CA GLY A 219 -5.36 0.61 3.74
C GLY A 219 -4.26 0.40 2.70
N THR A 220 -3.12 -0.11 3.17
CA THR A 220 -1.99 -0.56 2.35
C THR A 220 -2.11 -2.07 2.10
N TYR A 221 -2.24 -2.46 0.84
CA TYR A 221 -2.41 -3.84 0.36
C TYR A 221 -1.24 -4.26 -0.54
N THR A 222 -1.04 -5.57 -0.69
CA THR A 222 -0.12 -6.14 -1.69
C THR A 222 -0.92 -6.75 -2.84
N GLY A 223 -0.57 -6.41 -4.08
CA GLY A 223 -1.26 -6.92 -5.27
C GLY A 223 -2.04 -5.89 -6.08
N ALA A 224 -1.51 -4.67 -6.26
CA ALA A 224 -2.10 -3.69 -7.18
C ALA A 224 -2.24 -4.22 -8.63
N LYS A 225 -1.42 -5.22 -8.99
CA LYS A 225 -1.49 -5.94 -10.26
C LYS A 225 -1.69 -7.43 -10.01
N ARG A 226 -2.62 -8.04 -10.76
CA ARG A 226 -3.04 -9.44 -10.58
C ARG A 226 -3.13 -10.16 -11.92
N ASN A 227 -2.27 -11.16 -12.11
CA ASN A 227 -2.23 -11.98 -13.33
C ASN A 227 -2.88 -13.33 -13.05
N MET A 228 -3.89 -13.71 -13.83
CA MET A 228 -4.66 -14.94 -13.68
C MET A 228 -4.74 -15.72 -14.99
N GLU A 229 -4.84 -17.04 -14.91
CA GLU A 229 -4.91 -17.91 -16.08
C GLU A 229 -5.85 -19.09 -15.82
N VAL A 230 -6.74 -19.36 -16.78
CA VAL A 230 -7.64 -20.51 -16.76
C VAL A 230 -6.86 -21.76 -17.17
N THR A 231 -6.66 -22.68 -16.23
CA THR A 231 -5.75 -23.82 -16.39
C THR A 231 -6.28 -24.89 -17.35
N THR A 232 -7.60 -24.98 -17.54
CA THR A 232 -8.25 -25.89 -18.49
C THR A 232 -8.72 -25.09 -19.71
N PRO A 233 -8.15 -25.29 -20.92
CA PRO A 233 -8.57 -24.54 -22.10
C PRO A 233 -10.03 -24.76 -22.44
N PHE A 234 -10.77 -23.67 -22.70
CA PHE A 234 -12.16 -23.73 -23.14
C PHE A 234 -12.24 -24.48 -24.46
N ASP A 235 -12.95 -25.60 -24.48
CA ASP A 235 -13.28 -26.33 -25.70
C ASP A 235 -14.70 -26.01 -26.12
N THR A 236 -14.92 -25.58 -27.37
CA THR A 236 -16.28 -25.32 -27.86
C THR A 236 -17.17 -26.57 -27.82
N ALA A 237 -16.60 -27.78 -27.80
CA ALA A 237 -17.34 -29.02 -27.62
C ALA A 237 -17.95 -29.20 -26.21
N LEU A 238 -17.60 -28.36 -25.22
CA LEU A 238 -18.25 -28.35 -23.90
C LEU A 238 -19.63 -27.68 -23.89
N GLY A 239 -20.01 -26.99 -24.98
CA GLY A 239 -21.16 -26.09 -24.97
C GLY A 239 -20.83 -24.78 -24.24
N GLY A 240 -21.80 -24.23 -23.51
CA GLY A 240 -21.60 -22.98 -22.76
C GLY A 240 -20.70 -23.17 -21.54
N ALA A 241 -19.81 -22.22 -21.31
CA ALA A 241 -18.90 -22.18 -20.17
C ALA A 241 -18.79 -20.77 -19.57
N PHE A 242 -18.23 -20.63 -18.37
CA PHE A 242 -17.98 -19.33 -17.75
C PHE A 242 -16.69 -19.28 -16.93
N VAL A 243 -16.03 -18.12 -16.94
CA VAL A 243 -14.96 -17.75 -16.00
C VAL A 243 -15.53 -16.71 -15.04
N GLU A 244 -15.26 -16.85 -13.74
CA GLU A 244 -15.81 -16.01 -12.67
C GLU A 244 -14.69 -15.30 -11.91
N ILE A 245 -14.86 -14.01 -11.60
CA ILE A 245 -13.85 -13.15 -10.94
C ILE A 245 -14.51 -12.36 -9.80
N GLY A 246 -13.76 -12.07 -8.72
CA GLY A 246 -14.27 -11.38 -7.53
C GLY A 246 -15.22 -12.20 -6.68
N ASN A 247 -15.08 -13.53 -6.66
CA ASN A 247 -16.02 -14.45 -6.00
C ASN A 247 -15.55 -14.98 -4.63
N ASP A 248 -14.39 -14.51 -4.17
CA ASP A 248 -13.72 -14.91 -2.92
C ASP A 248 -13.37 -16.40 -2.76
N ARG A 249 -13.43 -17.19 -3.84
CA ARG A 249 -13.12 -18.63 -3.85
C ARG A 249 -11.96 -18.97 -4.78
N GLU A 250 -12.12 -18.73 -6.08
CA GLU A 250 -11.01 -18.78 -7.05
C GLU A 250 -10.25 -17.45 -7.06
N ASP A 251 -10.98 -16.34 -6.91
CA ASP A 251 -10.42 -15.00 -6.89
C ASP A 251 -10.66 -14.35 -5.51
N THR A 252 -9.77 -14.65 -4.57
CA THR A 252 -9.84 -14.15 -3.18
C THR A 252 -9.57 -12.65 -3.07
N PHE A 253 -10.36 -11.94 -2.26
CA PHE A 253 -10.11 -10.53 -1.95
C PHE A 253 -8.73 -10.32 -1.31
N ILE A 254 -8.02 -9.27 -1.76
CA ILE A 254 -6.69 -8.93 -1.22
C ILE A 254 -6.78 -8.40 0.22
N ASN A 255 -5.74 -8.68 1.00
CA ASN A 255 -5.66 -8.33 2.42
C ASN A 255 -4.56 -7.28 2.62
N GLY A 256 -4.77 -6.38 3.58
CA GLY A 256 -3.90 -5.24 3.83
C GLY A 256 -3.93 -4.77 5.28
N VAL A 257 -3.33 -3.60 5.53
CA VAL A 257 -3.31 -2.96 6.86
C VAL A 257 -3.66 -1.47 6.78
N ASP A 258 -4.53 -1.01 7.68
CA ASP A 258 -4.74 0.43 7.90
C ASP A 258 -3.64 1.00 8.79
N GLU A 259 -2.64 1.63 8.17
CA GLU A 259 -1.52 2.24 8.89
C GLU A 259 -1.92 3.48 9.71
N MET A 260 -3.08 4.10 9.43
CA MET A 260 -3.64 5.17 10.27
C MET A 260 -4.26 4.65 11.57
N GLN A 261 -4.68 3.37 11.61
CA GLN A 261 -5.36 2.74 12.74
C GLN A 261 -4.54 1.59 13.35
N ASN A 262 -3.27 1.88 13.69
CA ASN A 262 -2.34 0.95 14.35
C ASN A 262 -2.13 -0.38 13.58
N LYS A 263 -2.12 -0.31 12.24
CA LYS A 263 -1.99 -1.47 11.33
C LYS A 263 -3.09 -2.53 11.54
N ALA A 264 -4.33 -2.07 11.74
CA ALA A 264 -5.50 -2.93 11.76
C ALA A 264 -5.63 -3.71 10.45
N PHE A 265 -6.00 -4.99 10.53
CA PHE A 265 -6.20 -5.83 9.35
C PHE A 265 -7.44 -5.37 8.58
N VAL A 266 -7.28 -5.15 7.26
CA VAL A 266 -8.33 -4.71 6.34
C VAL A 266 -8.37 -5.59 5.10
N ARG A 267 -9.50 -5.56 4.39
CA ARG A 267 -9.76 -6.47 3.26
C ARG A 267 -10.56 -5.76 2.18
N ASP A 268 -10.00 -5.72 0.98
CA ASP A 268 -10.58 -5.06 -0.18
C ASP A 268 -11.69 -5.93 -0.77
N ARG A 269 -12.92 -5.73 -0.29
CA ARG A 269 -14.14 -6.49 -0.66
C ARG A 269 -14.66 -6.08 -2.06
N GLY A 270 -13.77 -6.06 -3.03
CA GLY A 270 -14.01 -5.71 -4.43
C GLY A 270 -12.75 -5.76 -5.30
N ASN A 271 -11.56 -5.90 -4.71
CA ASN A 271 -10.28 -5.76 -5.40
C ASN A 271 -10.22 -4.42 -6.18
N TYR A 272 -10.76 -3.35 -5.59
CA TYR A 272 -10.86 -2.03 -6.22
C TYR A 272 -9.47 -1.41 -6.39
N GLY A 273 -9.24 -0.79 -7.55
CA GLY A 273 -7.91 -0.31 -7.90
C GLY A 273 -6.91 -1.39 -8.37
N VAL A 274 -7.26 -2.69 -8.34
CA VAL A 274 -6.40 -3.77 -8.85
C VAL A 274 -6.55 -3.91 -10.38
N SER A 275 -5.45 -3.77 -11.14
CA SER A 275 -5.47 -4.08 -12.58
C SER A 275 -5.27 -5.59 -12.80
N TYR A 276 -6.25 -6.21 -13.45
CA TYR A 276 -6.27 -7.63 -13.81
C TYR A 276 -5.68 -7.87 -15.21
N THR A 277 -5.00 -9.01 -15.36
CA THR A 277 -4.70 -9.66 -16.64
C THR A 277 -5.16 -11.12 -16.57
N LEU A 278 -6.32 -11.41 -17.15
CA LEU A 278 -6.91 -12.76 -17.18
C LEU A 278 -6.68 -13.43 -18.54
N LYS A 279 -5.97 -14.55 -18.56
CA LYS A 279 -5.78 -15.37 -19.77
C LYS A 279 -6.78 -16.52 -19.83
N ILE A 280 -7.37 -16.74 -21.00
CA ILE A 280 -8.26 -17.85 -21.30
C ILE A 280 -7.77 -18.54 -22.59
N PRO A 281 -7.02 -19.65 -22.52
CA PRO A 281 -6.70 -20.44 -23.69
C PRO A 281 -7.96 -21.15 -24.23
N THR A 282 -8.10 -21.26 -25.55
CA THR A 282 -9.27 -21.89 -26.19
C THR A 282 -8.87 -22.95 -27.22
N LYS A 283 -9.79 -23.87 -27.50
CA LYS A 283 -9.65 -24.98 -28.46
C LYS A 283 -11.04 -25.41 -28.99
N GLY A 284 -11.06 -26.28 -29.99
CA GLY A 284 -12.27 -26.70 -30.69
C GLY A 284 -12.27 -26.26 -32.16
N ASN A 285 -13.42 -26.42 -32.83
CA ASN A 285 -13.53 -26.33 -34.29
C ASN A 285 -14.55 -25.29 -34.80
N GLU A 286 -15.19 -24.52 -33.91
CA GLU A 286 -16.17 -23.48 -34.29
C GLU A 286 -15.86 -22.13 -33.60
N PRO A 287 -16.34 -21.00 -34.13
CA PRO A 287 -16.28 -19.74 -33.40
C PRO A 287 -17.22 -19.73 -32.20
N PHE A 288 -16.91 -18.90 -31.21
CA PHE A 288 -17.71 -18.69 -30.02
C PHE A 288 -17.91 -17.20 -29.74
N ARG A 289 -18.90 -16.90 -28.90
CA ARG A 289 -19.19 -15.55 -28.40
C ARG A 289 -18.70 -15.41 -26.97
N LEU A 290 -18.11 -14.27 -26.68
CA LEU A 290 -17.76 -13.83 -25.34
C LEU A 290 -18.81 -12.81 -24.88
N TYR A 291 -19.53 -13.11 -23.80
CA TYR A 291 -20.45 -12.19 -23.14
C TYR A 291 -19.92 -11.78 -21.76
N PHE A 292 -20.10 -10.53 -21.38
CA PHE A 292 -19.98 -10.07 -19.99
C PHE A 292 -21.32 -10.27 -19.27
N ASN A 293 -21.30 -10.80 -18.05
CA ASN A 293 -22.48 -11.08 -17.23
C ASN A 293 -22.16 -10.75 -15.75
N PRO A 294 -22.64 -9.63 -15.21
CA PRO A 294 -22.46 -9.30 -13.79
C PRO A 294 -23.37 -10.16 -12.91
N LEU A 295 -22.87 -10.57 -11.74
CA LEU A 295 -23.63 -11.36 -10.76
C LEU A 295 -23.89 -10.62 -9.45
N GLY A 296 -22.92 -9.81 -9.01
CA GLY A 296 -22.99 -9.12 -7.71
C GLY A 296 -24.04 -8.01 -7.63
N GLY A 297 -24.66 -7.65 -8.75
CA GLY A 297 -25.54 -6.50 -8.90
C GLY A 297 -25.11 -5.61 -10.08
N PRO A 298 -25.50 -4.32 -10.08
CA PRO A 298 -25.09 -3.33 -11.07
C PRO A 298 -23.58 -3.29 -11.37
N TYR A 299 -23.24 -3.27 -12.65
CA TYR A 299 -21.87 -3.04 -13.13
C TYR A 299 -21.82 -2.01 -14.27
N SER A 300 -20.87 -1.07 -14.16
CA SER A 300 -20.60 -0.01 -15.13
C SER A 300 -19.10 0.23 -15.23
N GLY A 301 -18.47 -0.24 -16.30
CA GLY A 301 -17.01 -0.26 -16.40
C GLY A 301 -16.50 -0.68 -17.77
N SER A 302 -15.18 -0.75 -17.92
CA SER A 302 -14.52 -1.01 -19.20
C SER A 302 -13.66 -2.27 -19.20
N PHE A 303 -13.61 -2.98 -20.34
CA PHE A 303 -12.84 -4.20 -20.54
C PHE A 303 -12.10 -4.16 -21.87
N MET A 304 -10.80 -4.49 -21.88
CA MET A 304 -10.01 -4.69 -23.09
C MET A 304 -9.80 -6.19 -23.31
N VAL A 305 -10.14 -6.69 -24.50
CA VAL A 305 -9.93 -8.10 -24.89
C VAL A 305 -8.95 -8.16 -26.06
N LYS A 306 -7.88 -8.92 -25.87
CA LYS A 306 -6.84 -9.22 -26.86
C LYS A 306 -6.99 -10.68 -27.27
N ALA A 307 -7.17 -10.95 -28.56
CA ALA A 307 -7.18 -12.30 -29.11
C ALA A 307 -5.89 -12.54 -29.90
N LEU A 308 -4.97 -13.33 -29.34
CA LEU A 308 -3.76 -13.78 -30.03
C LEU A 308 -4.10 -15.03 -30.85
N HIS A 309 -4.07 -14.89 -32.17
CA HIS A 309 -4.29 -16.00 -33.08
C HIS A 309 -3.12 -16.98 -33.04
N GLN A 310 -3.34 -18.21 -32.55
CA GLN A 310 -2.27 -19.22 -32.50
C GLN A 310 -2.23 -20.13 -33.75
N GLN A 311 -3.26 -20.07 -34.60
CA GLN A 311 -3.48 -20.97 -35.73
C GLN A 311 -3.89 -20.23 -37.02
N GLY A 312 -3.88 -20.93 -38.15
CA GLY A 312 -4.32 -20.40 -39.44
C GLY A 312 -3.45 -19.28 -40.02
N ALA A 313 -3.97 -18.59 -41.05
CA ALA A 313 -3.24 -17.57 -41.81
C ALA A 313 -2.94 -16.28 -41.03
N ARG A 314 -3.56 -16.08 -39.86
CA ARG A 314 -3.33 -14.94 -38.96
C ARG A 314 -2.39 -15.27 -37.79
N ARG A 315 -1.77 -16.46 -37.76
CA ARG A 315 -0.95 -16.91 -36.63
C ARG A 315 0.11 -15.86 -36.23
N GLY A 316 0.08 -15.44 -34.96
CA GLY A 316 0.94 -14.40 -34.40
C GLY A 316 0.34 -12.98 -34.40
N GLN A 317 -0.74 -12.72 -35.15
CA GLN A 317 -1.50 -11.48 -35.06
C GLN A 317 -2.31 -11.43 -33.75
N THR A 318 -2.40 -10.25 -33.15
CA THR A 318 -3.25 -9.99 -31.98
C THR A 318 -4.33 -8.96 -32.33
N ASP A 319 -5.59 -9.39 -32.41
CA ASP A 319 -6.73 -8.48 -32.56
C ASP A 319 -7.12 -7.94 -31.17
N THR A 320 -7.02 -6.62 -30.97
CA THR A 320 -7.34 -5.95 -29.69
C THR A 320 -8.60 -5.11 -29.81
N ARG A 321 -9.51 -5.19 -28.83
CA ARG A 321 -10.74 -4.38 -28.76
C ARG A 321 -11.02 -3.95 -27.31
N THR A 322 -11.59 -2.77 -27.14
CA THR A 322 -12.08 -2.26 -25.86
C THR A 322 -13.60 -2.19 -25.90
N TYR A 323 -14.24 -2.48 -24.77
CA TYR A 323 -15.68 -2.50 -24.59
C TYR A 323 -16.06 -1.73 -23.32
N HIS A 324 -17.21 -1.09 -23.35
CA HIS A 324 -17.77 -0.33 -22.23
C HIS A 324 -19.14 -0.90 -21.87
N ILE A 325 -19.40 -1.06 -20.57
CA ILE A 325 -20.69 -1.46 -20.02
C ILE A 325 -21.30 -0.21 -19.38
N GLY A 326 -22.50 0.18 -19.81
CA GLY A 326 -23.14 1.42 -19.39
C GLY A 326 -22.73 2.66 -20.21
N GLY A 327 -23.62 3.66 -20.23
CA GLY A 327 -23.43 4.97 -20.84
C GLY A 327 -23.69 4.98 -22.35
N GLU A 328 -22.77 4.43 -23.13
CA GLU A 328 -22.86 4.41 -24.61
C GLU A 328 -23.96 3.49 -25.13
N ASP A 329 -24.38 2.53 -24.32
CA ASP A 329 -25.46 1.57 -24.56
C ASP A 329 -26.81 2.02 -23.97
N GLY A 330 -26.89 3.25 -23.45
CA GLY A 330 -28.12 3.89 -22.96
C GLY A 330 -28.54 3.54 -21.52
N ILE A 331 -27.89 2.56 -20.89
CA ILE A 331 -28.18 2.16 -19.49
C ILE A 331 -27.14 2.75 -18.54
N SER A 332 -27.50 3.01 -17.27
CA SER A 332 -26.53 3.51 -16.28
C SER A 332 -25.52 2.43 -15.91
N ALA A 333 -26.01 1.22 -15.61
CA ALA A 333 -25.27 0.01 -15.29
C ALA A 333 -26.06 -1.24 -15.74
N LEU A 334 -25.42 -2.40 -15.79
CA LEU A 334 -26.00 -3.69 -16.17
C LEU A 334 -26.11 -4.62 -14.95
N GLY A 335 -27.19 -5.40 -14.80
CA GLY A 335 -27.32 -6.41 -13.73
C GLY A 335 -28.18 -6.02 -12.52
N GLU A 336 -28.93 -4.91 -12.59
CA GLU A 336 -29.82 -4.47 -11.51
C GLU A 336 -30.95 -5.48 -11.25
N GLY A 337 -30.94 -6.12 -10.08
CA GLY A 337 -31.91 -7.15 -9.69
C GLY A 337 -31.87 -8.46 -10.51
N THR A 338 -30.87 -8.72 -11.35
CA THR A 338 -30.85 -9.86 -12.29
C THR A 338 -29.45 -10.40 -12.58
N ILE A 339 -29.27 -11.72 -12.43
CA ILE A 339 -28.04 -12.45 -12.79
C ILE A 339 -28.00 -12.92 -14.26
N LEU A 340 -29.06 -12.65 -15.03
CA LEU A 340 -29.24 -13.16 -16.41
C LEU A 340 -28.98 -12.11 -17.49
N ASP A 341 -28.65 -10.89 -17.08
CA ASP A 341 -28.37 -9.80 -18.01
C ASP A 341 -26.93 -9.90 -18.49
N SER A 342 -26.73 -9.66 -19.78
CA SER A 342 -25.44 -9.85 -20.41
C SER A 342 -25.24 -8.95 -21.62
N ARG A 343 -23.99 -8.53 -21.83
CA ARG A 343 -23.57 -7.72 -22.98
C ARG A 343 -22.61 -8.54 -23.83
N LEU A 344 -22.88 -8.63 -25.13
CA LEU A 344 -21.95 -9.24 -26.07
C LEU A 344 -20.66 -8.38 -26.10
N LEU A 345 -19.52 -8.99 -25.77
CA LEU A 345 -18.21 -8.39 -26.03
C LEU A 345 -17.83 -8.67 -27.48
N GLY A 346 -17.86 -9.93 -27.92
CA GLY A 346 -17.69 -10.21 -29.35
C GLY A 346 -17.55 -11.67 -29.73
N ASN A 347 -17.29 -11.89 -31.01
CA ASN A 347 -17.10 -13.21 -31.61
C ASN A 347 -15.61 -13.48 -31.80
N TYR A 348 -15.16 -14.66 -31.38
CA TYR A 348 -13.76 -15.10 -31.34
C TYR A 348 -13.65 -16.54 -31.87
N ASN A 349 -12.45 -17.00 -32.26
CA ASN A 349 -12.26 -18.34 -32.82
C ASN A 349 -11.69 -19.29 -31.77
N ALA A 350 -12.14 -20.54 -31.80
CA ALA A 350 -11.46 -21.61 -31.09
C ALA A 350 -10.00 -21.74 -31.56
N GLY A 351 -9.07 -21.92 -30.62
CA GLY A 351 -7.64 -21.93 -30.90
C GLY A 351 -6.95 -20.58 -30.77
N ASP A 352 -7.69 -19.50 -30.49
CA ASP A 352 -7.14 -18.21 -30.08
C ASP A 352 -6.84 -18.22 -28.56
N LEU A 353 -5.80 -17.51 -28.13
CA LEU A 353 -5.61 -17.18 -26.71
C LEU A 353 -6.26 -15.82 -26.43
N LEU A 354 -7.30 -15.81 -25.60
CA LEU A 354 -7.87 -14.56 -25.11
C LEU A 354 -7.07 -14.06 -23.90
N THR A 355 -6.81 -12.76 -23.86
CA THR A 355 -6.32 -12.05 -22.68
C THR A 355 -7.23 -10.86 -22.41
N LEU A 356 -7.83 -10.81 -21.23
CA LEU A 356 -8.73 -9.77 -20.78
C LEU A 356 -7.99 -8.87 -19.78
N ASN A 357 -8.00 -7.57 -20.04
CA ASN A 357 -7.47 -6.54 -19.16
C ASN A 357 -8.60 -5.64 -18.68
N PHE A 358 -8.68 -5.41 -17.37
CA PHE A 358 -9.64 -4.51 -16.73
C PHE A 358 -9.18 -4.20 -15.29
N MET A 359 -9.88 -3.26 -14.67
CA MET A 359 -9.85 -3.00 -13.23
C MET A 359 -11.32 -2.96 -12.76
N PRO A 360 -11.68 -3.53 -11.60
CA PRO A 360 -13.02 -3.35 -11.04
C PRO A 360 -13.37 -1.88 -10.96
N ALA A 361 -14.46 -1.49 -11.62
CA ALA A 361 -14.92 -0.10 -11.64
C ALA A 361 -15.56 0.25 -10.30
N GLY A 362 -15.22 1.42 -9.73
CA GLY A 362 -15.91 1.92 -8.54
C GLY A 362 -17.42 2.08 -8.78
N ALA A 363 -18.20 2.08 -7.70
CA ALA A 363 -19.67 1.88 -7.68
C ALA A 363 -20.17 0.52 -8.21
N SER A 364 -19.35 -0.30 -8.90
CA SER A 364 -19.81 -1.55 -9.52
C SER A 364 -19.59 -2.76 -8.63
N ASN A 365 -20.52 -3.72 -8.66
CA ASN A 365 -20.49 -4.91 -7.82
C ASN A 365 -19.73 -6.10 -8.45
N LEU A 366 -19.09 -6.90 -7.60
CA LEU A 366 -18.53 -8.21 -7.90
C LEU A 366 -19.31 -9.31 -7.15
N PRO A 367 -19.32 -10.59 -7.59
CA PRO A 367 -18.57 -11.15 -8.72
C PRO A 367 -19.12 -10.79 -10.11
N ILE A 368 -18.27 -11.03 -11.11
CA ILE A 368 -18.60 -10.95 -12.55
C ILE A 368 -18.26 -12.27 -13.24
N ARG A 369 -18.96 -12.56 -14.35
CA ARG A 369 -18.67 -13.67 -15.27
C ARG A 369 -18.32 -13.18 -16.66
N PHE A 370 -17.39 -13.90 -17.29
CA PHE A 370 -17.22 -13.93 -18.73
C PHE A 370 -17.79 -15.26 -19.24
N LEU A 371 -18.88 -15.21 -19.99
CA LEU A 371 -19.52 -16.40 -20.57
C LEU A 371 -18.91 -16.67 -21.96
N LEU A 372 -18.52 -17.92 -22.22
CA LEU A 372 -18.02 -18.39 -23.50
C LEU A 372 -19.07 -19.34 -24.10
N ILE A 373 -19.70 -18.92 -25.20
CA ILE A 373 -20.89 -19.59 -25.76
C ILE A 373 -20.62 -19.91 -27.24
N PRO A 374 -20.50 -21.19 -27.65
CA PRO A 374 -20.29 -21.58 -29.05
C PRO A 374 -21.37 -21.02 -29.98
N GLU A 375 -21.03 -20.69 -31.23
CA GLU A 375 -22.01 -20.13 -32.18
C GLU A 375 -23.14 -21.12 -32.52
N SER A 376 -22.88 -22.42 -32.45
CA SER A 376 -23.89 -23.49 -32.52
C SER A 376 -24.97 -23.36 -31.44
N LEU A 377 -24.57 -23.10 -30.19
CA LEU A 377 -25.45 -22.93 -29.02
C LEU A 377 -26.12 -21.55 -29.00
N ALA A 378 -25.38 -20.50 -29.35
CA ALA A 378 -25.89 -19.13 -29.41
C ALA A 378 -26.82 -18.87 -30.61
N ASN A 379 -26.85 -19.76 -31.60
CA ASN A 379 -27.54 -19.54 -32.87
C ASN A 379 -27.96 -20.86 -33.56
N PRO A 380 -28.82 -21.70 -32.92
CA PRO A 380 -29.11 -23.07 -33.37
C PRO A 380 -29.68 -23.18 -34.79
N GLN A 381 -30.26 -22.12 -35.33
CA GLN A 381 -30.72 -22.08 -36.73
C GLN A 381 -29.57 -22.15 -37.76
N LYS A 382 -28.38 -21.60 -37.46
CA LYS A 382 -27.23 -21.64 -38.39
C LYS A 382 -26.75 -23.06 -38.67
N HIS A 383 -26.92 -23.98 -37.72
CA HIS A 383 -26.49 -25.36 -37.85
C HIS A 383 -27.26 -26.12 -38.95
N GLN A 384 -28.49 -25.70 -39.29
CA GLN A 384 -29.28 -26.32 -40.36
C GLN A 384 -28.75 -26.00 -41.77
N THR A 385 -28.12 -24.84 -41.97
CA THR A 385 -27.65 -24.39 -43.29
C THR A 385 -26.36 -25.10 -43.73
N ILE A 386 -25.52 -25.51 -42.79
CA ILE A 386 -24.24 -26.19 -43.07
C ILE A 386 -24.46 -27.64 -43.54
N ALA A 387 -25.59 -28.25 -43.16
CA ALA A 387 -25.93 -29.64 -43.50
C ALA A 387 -26.37 -29.87 -44.96
N VAL A 388 -26.42 -28.83 -45.81
CA VAL A 388 -27.00 -28.89 -47.17
C VAL A 388 -26.01 -28.45 -48.26
N ASN A 389 -24.84 -29.11 -48.35
CA ASN A 389 -24.11 -29.20 -49.61
C ASN A 389 -23.17 -30.41 -49.70
N VAL A 390 -23.74 -31.61 -49.94
CA VAL A 390 -23.00 -32.77 -50.45
C VAL A 390 -23.48 -33.05 -51.88
N PRO A 391 -22.60 -33.06 -52.89
CA PRO A 391 -23.00 -33.39 -54.25
C PRO A 391 -23.60 -34.80 -54.34
N LYS A 392 -24.75 -34.92 -55.01
CA LYS A 392 -25.26 -36.22 -55.46
C LYS A 392 -24.39 -36.68 -56.62
N ASP A 393 -23.49 -37.64 -56.39
CA ASP A 393 -23.14 -38.72 -57.32
C ASP A 393 -22.08 -39.69 -56.73
N VAL A 394 -22.47 -40.39 -55.66
CA VAL A 394 -22.07 -41.80 -55.47
C VAL A 394 -23.33 -42.55 -55.08
N LYS A 395 -23.66 -43.60 -55.84
CA LYS A 395 -24.78 -44.51 -55.57
C LYS A 395 -24.23 -45.92 -55.47
N ASP A 396 -24.88 -46.73 -54.63
CA ASP A 396 -24.52 -48.10 -54.27
C ASP A 396 -23.17 -48.15 -53.51
N ILE A 397 -23.15 -48.51 -52.23
CA ILE A 397 -23.39 -49.87 -51.72
C ILE A 397 -23.91 -49.83 -50.26
N LEU A 398 -24.64 -50.89 -49.87
CA LEU A 398 -25.26 -51.17 -48.55
C LEU A 398 -26.45 -50.27 -48.16
N GLY A 399 -27.53 -50.92 -47.69
CA GLY A 399 -28.84 -50.30 -47.46
C GLY A 399 -29.22 -50.14 -45.99
N HIS A 400 -30.15 -49.21 -45.77
CA HIS A 400 -30.89 -48.95 -44.52
C HIS A 400 -32.16 -49.83 -44.42
N PRO A 401 -32.98 -49.73 -43.36
CA PRO A 401 -32.63 -49.85 -41.93
C PRO A 401 -33.65 -50.75 -41.16
N THR A 402 -33.44 -50.97 -39.85
CA THR A 402 -34.57 -51.06 -38.90
C THR A 402 -34.15 -50.66 -37.48
N GLN A 403 -35.13 -50.32 -36.63
CA GLN A 403 -34.95 -49.81 -35.26
C GLN A 403 -34.92 -50.94 -34.22
N GLY A 404 -34.32 -50.70 -33.05
CA GLY A 404 -34.45 -51.56 -31.87
C GLY A 404 -33.44 -51.22 -30.78
N GLY A 405 -33.91 -50.84 -29.58
CA GLY A 405 -33.05 -50.32 -28.51
C GLY A 405 -32.13 -51.38 -27.86
N THR A 406 -30.90 -50.99 -27.54
CA THR A 406 -29.89 -51.87 -26.96
C THR A 406 -29.96 -51.88 -25.42
N GLN A 407 -30.18 -53.06 -24.84
CA GLN A 407 -29.83 -53.37 -23.45
C GLN A 407 -28.69 -54.39 -23.47
N ILE A 408 -27.70 -54.25 -22.58
CA ILE A 408 -26.40 -54.93 -22.69
C ILE A 408 -26.45 -56.34 -22.05
N PRO A 409 -26.15 -57.42 -22.79
CA PRO A 409 -25.89 -58.74 -22.23
C PRO A 409 -24.38 -58.98 -21.99
N VAL A 410 -24.05 -59.87 -21.06
CA VAL A 410 -22.67 -60.34 -20.79
C VAL A 410 -22.55 -61.81 -21.20
N GLY A 411 -21.40 -62.19 -21.78
CA GLY A 411 -21.18 -63.49 -22.43
C GLY A 411 -20.84 -64.68 -21.50
N PRO A 412 -20.73 -65.91 -22.04
CA PRO A 412 -20.72 -67.15 -21.27
C PRO A 412 -19.45 -68.01 -21.45
N VAL A 413 -19.53 -69.26 -20.93
CA VAL A 413 -18.62 -70.42 -21.12
C VAL A 413 -17.46 -70.55 -20.12
N GLY A 414 -17.47 -71.68 -19.40
CA GLY A 414 -16.40 -72.17 -18.54
C GLY A 414 -16.93 -73.19 -17.54
N GLY A 415 -16.39 -74.41 -17.51
CA GLY A 415 -16.80 -75.44 -16.55
C GLY A 415 -16.00 -76.73 -16.70
N LYS A 416 -16.04 -77.59 -15.67
CA LYS A 416 -15.74 -79.04 -15.70
C LYS A 416 -15.84 -79.68 -14.30
N ASP A 417 -16.23 -80.95 -14.31
CA ASP A 417 -15.79 -82.10 -13.50
C ASP A 417 -15.59 -81.96 -11.97
N GLY A 418 -16.18 -82.82 -11.11
CA GLY A 418 -17.14 -83.90 -11.41
C GLY A 418 -17.46 -84.83 -10.23
N ASP A 419 -18.27 -85.85 -10.51
CA ASP A 419 -18.20 -87.27 -10.05
C ASP A 419 -17.93 -87.55 -8.54
N LYS A 420 -18.76 -88.30 -7.79
CA LYS A 420 -19.24 -89.69 -8.03
C LYS A 420 -20.55 -90.00 -7.29
N GLY A 421 -21.37 -90.94 -7.80
CA GLY A 421 -22.52 -91.46 -7.01
C GLY A 421 -23.61 -92.27 -7.71
N ALA A 422 -23.28 -93.16 -8.65
CA ALA A 422 -24.19 -94.07 -9.38
C ALA A 422 -25.08 -94.97 -8.46
N VAL A 423 -26.22 -95.56 -8.88
CA VAL A 423 -26.83 -95.66 -10.22
C VAL A 423 -28.37 -95.90 -10.19
N ASP A 424 -28.99 -95.76 -11.36
CA ASP A 424 -30.42 -95.92 -11.73
C ASP A 424 -31.16 -97.22 -11.32
N THR A 425 -32.51 -97.18 -11.31
CA THR A 425 -33.39 -97.73 -12.39
C THR A 425 -34.88 -97.65 -11.98
N LYS A 426 -35.89 -97.47 -12.86
CA LYS A 426 -35.99 -97.09 -14.30
C LYS A 426 -37.46 -96.72 -14.60
N LYS A 427 -37.70 -95.75 -15.50
CA LYS A 427 -38.84 -95.62 -16.48
C LYS A 427 -40.32 -95.74 -16.01
N SER A 428 -41.35 -95.22 -16.72
CA SER A 428 -41.46 -94.07 -17.64
C SER A 428 -42.93 -93.86 -18.09
N THR A 429 -43.47 -92.65 -17.87
CA THR A 429 -44.26 -91.83 -18.84
C THR A 429 -45.60 -92.34 -19.44
N ILE A 430 -46.45 -91.36 -19.83
CA ILE A 430 -47.52 -91.35 -20.87
C ILE A 430 -49.00 -91.29 -20.39
N GLU A 431 -49.50 -90.05 -20.38
CA GLU A 431 -50.74 -89.52 -21.02
C GLU A 431 -52.13 -90.21 -20.93
N SER A 432 -53.07 -89.44 -20.39
CA SER A 432 -54.37 -89.05 -20.99
C SER A 432 -55.59 -90.02 -21.03
N PRO A 433 -56.84 -89.51 -21.14
CA PRO A 433 -58.00 -90.18 -20.53
C PRO A 433 -59.20 -90.51 -21.44
N ALA A 434 -60.01 -91.51 -21.04
CA ALA A 434 -61.35 -91.77 -21.60
C ALA A 434 -62.34 -92.34 -20.54
N LYS A 435 -63.65 -92.30 -20.85
CA LYS A 435 -64.81 -92.50 -19.94
C LYS A 435 -65.33 -93.96 -19.94
N ARG A 436 -66.03 -94.36 -18.85
CA ARG A 436 -67.17 -95.34 -18.73
C ARG A 436 -67.01 -96.74 -19.38
N ALA A 437 -67.41 -97.86 -18.77
CA ALA A 437 -68.04 -98.19 -17.47
C ALA A 437 -67.75 -99.72 -17.19
N GLU A 438 -68.51 -100.64 -16.57
CA GLU A 438 -69.92 -100.76 -16.08
C GLU A 438 -70.00 -101.42 -14.68
N THR A 439 -70.59 -102.63 -14.54
CA THR A 439 -70.91 -103.34 -13.26
C THR A 439 -70.77 -104.88 -13.44
N ILE A 440 -70.78 -105.75 -12.41
CA ILE A 440 -71.96 -106.35 -11.73
C ILE A 440 -71.52 -107.30 -10.57
N ALA A 441 -72.38 -107.48 -9.54
CA ALA A 441 -72.45 -108.57 -8.51
C ALA A 441 -71.36 -108.67 -7.40
N HIS A 442 -71.61 -109.19 -6.18
CA HIS A 442 -72.86 -109.62 -5.49
C HIS A 442 -72.79 -109.43 -3.94
N GLU A 443 -73.70 -110.04 -3.17
CA GLU A 443 -74.12 -109.66 -1.79
C GLU A 443 -73.73 -110.62 -0.62
N GLU A 444 -73.88 -110.11 0.61
CA GLU A 444 -74.11 -110.76 1.95
C GLU A 444 -73.25 -111.98 2.41
N THR A 445 -72.88 -112.18 3.69
CA THR A 445 -73.75 -112.30 4.88
C THR A 445 -73.01 -112.15 6.24
N LYS A 446 -73.44 -111.17 7.04
CA LYS A 446 -73.97 -111.26 8.43
C LYS A 446 -73.50 -112.36 9.44
N LYS A 447 -72.82 -111.89 10.51
CA LYS A 447 -72.73 -112.41 11.92
C LYS A 447 -71.98 -113.72 12.25
N LEU A 448 -71.01 -113.62 13.18
CA LEU A 448 -71.14 -114.12 14.58
C LEU A 448 -70.09 -113.46 15.50
N SER A 449 -70.21 -113.55 16.83
CA SER A 449 -69.47 -112.70 17.78
C SER A 449 -68.70 -113.48 18.88
N ASP A 450 -68.20 -112.76 19.90
CA ASP A 450 -67.81 -113.26 21.25
C ASP A 450 -66.31 -113.52 21.55
N LYS A 451 -65.40 -112.75 20.95
CA LYS A 451 -63.98 -112.68 21.40
C LYS A 451 -63.48 -111.31 21.85
N ALA A 452 -64.19 -110.22 21.54
CA ALA A 452 -63.68 -108.84 21.64
C ALA A 452 -63.56 -108.25 23.06
N VAL A 453 -64.14 -108.88 24.10
CA VAL A 453 -64.31 -108.25 25.43
C VAL A 453 -63.06 -108.37 26.33
N ALA A 454 -62.20 -109.36 26.09
CA ALA A 454 -61.03 -109.61 26.95
C ALA A 454 -59.88 -108.62 26.72
N ASP A 455 -59.53 -108.34 25.47
CA ASP A 455 -58.32 -107.58 25.12
C ASP A 455 -58.44 -106.09 25.46
N VAL A 456 -59.62 -105.50 25.25
CA VAL A 456 -59.93 -104.09 25.57
C VAL A 456 -59.60 -103.72 27.02
N LYS A 457 -59.86 -104.64 27.97
CA LYS A 457 -59.57 -104.40 29.39
C LYS A 457 -58.08 -104.42 29.70
N LYS A 458 -57.27 -105.11 28.89
CA LYS A 458 -55.82 -105.24 29.05
C LYS A 458 -55.06 -104.07 28.41
N GLU A 459 -55.50 -103.62 27.24
CA GLU A 459 -54.99 -102.37 26.62
C GLU A 459 -55.24 -101.15 27.51
N ALA A 460 -56.43 -101.01 28.09
CA ALA A 460 -56.80 -99.87 28.92
C ALA A 460 -55.85 -99.67 30.13
N GLN A 461 -55.42 -100.77 30.76
CA GLN A 461 -54.47 -100.73 31.88
C GLN A 461 -53.04 -100.38 31.43
N LEU A 462 -52.57 -100.97 30.32
CA LEU A 462 -51.24 -100.68 29.78
C LEU A 462 -51.11 -99.22 29.32
N LYS A 463 -52.17 -98.67 28.71
CA LYS A 463 -52.24 -97.27 28.29
C LYS A 463 -52.11 -96.32 29.49
N LYS A 464 -52.91 -96.52 30.55
CA LYS A 464 -52.86 -95.66 31.75
C LYS A 464 -51.46 -95.61 32.38
N ALA A 465 -50.80 -96.76 32.52
CA ALA A 465 -49.44 -96.83 33.07
C ALA A 465 -48.38 -96.15 32.18
N LYS A 466 -48.58 -96.14 30.85
CA LYS A 466 -47.72 -95.40 29.91
C LYS A 466 -47.94 -93.90 30.02
N ASP A 467 -49.20 -93.46 30.03
CA ASP A 467 -49.59 -92.04 30.10
C ASP A 467 -49.10 -91.40 31.42
N GLU A 468 -49.21 -92.10 32.55
CA GLU A 468 -48.68 -91.67 33.86
C GLU A 468 -47.15 -91.54 33.86
N LYS A 469 -46.44 -92.48 33.24
CA LYS A 469 -44.97 -92.45 33.11
C LYS A 469 -44.50 -91.31 32.19
N GLU A 470 -45.23 -91.04 31.11
CA GLU A 470 -44.93 -89.94 30.20
C GLU A 470 -45.21 -88.57 30.84
N ALA A 471 -46.29 -88.43 31.61
CA ALA A 471 -46.57 -87.22 32.38
C ALA A 471 -45.46 -86.90 33.40
N LEU A 472 -44.94 -87.91 34.10
CA LEU A 472 -43.82 -87.74 35.03
C LEU A 472 -42.51 -87.34 34.30
N ALA A 473 -42.26 -87.89 33.10
CA ALA A 473 -41.11 -87.52 32.28
C ALA A 473 -41.21 -86.07 31.77
N ARG A 474 -42.39 -85.66 31.26
CA ARG A 474 -42.67 -84.29 30.82
C ARG A 474 -42.46 -83.29 31.96
N LYS A 475 -42.97 -83.56 33.16
CA LYS A 475 -42.78 -82.68 34.33
C LYS A 475 -41.30 -82.50 34.71
N LYS A 476 -40.50 -83.56 34.68
CA LYS A 476 -39.05 -83.47 34.93
C LYS A 476 -38.30 -82.70 33.83
N ALA A 477 -38.72 -82.83 32.57
CA ALA A 477 -38.13 -82.06 31.47
C ALA A 477 -38.46 -80.55 31.57
N GLU A 478 -39.67 -80.20 31.99
CA GLU A 478 -40.09 -78.82 32.27
C GLU A 478 -39.30 -78.20 33.44
N GLU A 479 -39.16 -78.94 34.55
CA GLU A 479 -38.39 -78.53 35.71
C GLU A 479 -36.90 -78.32 35.38
N ALA A 480 -36.30 -79.24 34.59
CA ALA A 480 -34.93 -79.10 34.10
C ALA A 480 -34.74 -77.89 33.16
N ARG A 481 -35.73 -77.60 32.29
CA ARG A 481 -35.72 -76.42 31.44
C ARG A 481 -35.79 -75.12 32.27
N LEU A 482 -36.67 -75.04 33.26
CA LEU A 482 -36.79 -73.90 34.16
C LEU A 482 -35.51 -73.67 34.99
N ALA A 483 -34.79 -74.73 35.35
CA ALA A 483 -33.48 -74.63 35.99
C ALA A 483 -32.40 -74.06 35.04
N ALA A 484 -32.36 -74.55 33.79
CA ALA A 484 -31.43 -74.05 32.77
C ALA A 484 -31.67 -72.57 32.42
N GLU A 485 -32.94 -72.17 32.24
CA GLU A 485 -33.35 -70.79 31.92
C GLU A 485 -32.93 -69.80 33.03
N LYS A 486 -33.07 -70.20 34.31
CA LYS A 486 -32.57 -69.42 35.45
C LYS A 486 -31.04 -69.34 35.50
N ALA A 487 -30.33 -70.42 35.19
CA ALA A 487 -28.87 -70.42 35.14
C ALA A 487 -28.32 -69.52 34.02
N GLU A 488 -28.98 -69.50 32.85
CA GLU A 488 -28.63 -68.62 31.74
C GLU A 488 -28.88 -67.14 32.08
N MET A 489 -30.01 -66.83 32.73
CA MET A 489 -30.33 -65.48 33.21
C MET A 489 -29.29 -64.97 34.21
N LEU A 490 -28.86 -65.80 35.16
CA LEU A 490 -27.81 -65.46 36.12
C LEU A 490 -26.45 -65.24 35.45
N ARG A 491 -26.09 -66.04 34.44
CA ARG A 491 -24.86 -65.84 33.65
C ARG A 491 -24.90 -64.49 32.91
N LYS A 492 -25.99 -64.20 32.19
CA LYS A 492 -26.18 -62.92 31.49
C LYS A 492 -26.12 -61.72 32.44
N ALA A 493 -26.68 -61.83 33.64
CA ALA A 493 -26.61 -60.80 34.67
C ALA A 493 -25.18 -60.59 35.25
N ALA A 494 -24.36 -61.63 35.32
CA ALA A 494 -22.96 -61.52 35.71
C ALA A 494 -22.09 -60.89 34.59
N GLU A 495 -22.32 -61.32 33.35
CA GLU A 495 -21.62 -60.84 32.15
C GLU A 495 -21.87 -59.33 31.91
N ALA A 496 -23.14 -58.89 32.05
CA ALA A 496 -23.50 -57.47 31.98
C ALA A 496 -22.80 -56.62 33.05
N LYS A 497 -22.66 -57.12 34.28
CA LYS A 497 -21.93 -56.43 35.36
C LYS A 497 -20.43 -56.32 35.09
N HIS A 498 -19.84 -57.35 34.48
CA HIS A 498 -18.41 -57.30 34.10
C HIS A 498 -18.17 -56.22 33.03
N ALA A 499 -19.01 -56.18 32.00
CA ALA A 499 -18.95 -55.16 30.96
C ALA A 499 -19.17 -53.72 31.49
N GLU A 500 -20.04 -53.54 32.50
CA GLU A 500 -20.23 -52.23 33.15
C GLU A 500 -18.99 -51.77 33.93
N ILE A 501 -18.31 -52.69 34.64
CA ILE A 501 -17.07 -52.40 35.37
C ILE A 501 -15.95 -52.06 34.38
N GLU A 502 -15.80 -52.84 33.32
CA GLU A 502 -14.78 -52.64 32.29
C GLU A 502 -14.96 -51.29 31.57
N ARG A 503 -16.20 -50.94 31.22
CA ARG A 503 -16.54 -49.61 30.67
C ARG A 503 -16.14 -48.48 31.63
N LYS A 504 -16.46 -48.58 32.93
CA LYS A 504 -16.10 -47.56 33.92
C LYS A 504 -14.59 -47.43 34.14
N MET A 505 -13.85 -48.53 34.03
CA MET A 505 -12.37 -48.52 34.05
C MET A 505 -11.79 -47.81 32.82
N ALA A 506 -12.31 -48.08 31.63
CA ALA A 506 -11.90 -47.41 30.39
C ALA A 506 -12.22 -45.90 30.42
N GLU A 507 -13.45 -45.54 30.84
CA GLU A 507 -13.91 -44.14 30.95
C GLU A 507 -13.05 -43.34 31.95
N LYS A 508 -12.69 -43.94 33.09
CA LYS A 508 -11.76 -43.32 34.05
C LYS A 508 -10.35 -43.14 33.48
N ALA A 509 -9.81 -44.13 32.78
CA ALA A 509 -8.49 -44.05 32.16
C ALA A 509 -8.44 -42.99 31.05
N GLU A 510 -9.51 -42.84 30.26
CA GLU A 510 -9.61 -41.77 29.26
C GLU A 510 -9.70 -40.39 29.90
N ALA A 511 -10.45 -40.23 30.98
CA ALA A 511 -10.53 -38.98 31.75
C ALA A 511 -9.18 -38.60 32.37
N GLU A 512 -8.43 -39.54 32.94
CA GLU A 512 -7.09 -39.29 33.49
C GLU A 512 -6.09 -38.87 32.42
N ARG A 513 -6.11 -39.50 31.23
CA ARG A 513 -5.27 -39.08 30.09
C ARG A 513 -5.60 -37.67 29.60
N LYS A 514 -6.89 -37.34 29.45
CA LYS A 514 -7.33 -35.98 29.06
C LYS A 514 -6.94 -34.92 30.10
N ALA A 515 -6.97 -35.27 31.40
CA ALA A 515 -6.53 -34.38 32.47
C ALA A 515 -5.01 -34.14 32.47
N GLU A 516 -4.20 -35.15 32.14
CA GLU A 516 -2.75 -35.01 31.98
C GLU A 516 -2.38 -34.17 30.73
N GLU A 517 -3.07 -34.41 29.62
CA GLU A 517 -2.91 -33.66 28.37
C GLU A 517 -3.28 -32.18 28.55
N ALA A 518 -4.40 -31.88 29.22
CA ALA A 518 -4.79 -30.51 29.56
C ALA A 518 -3.75 -29.80 30.41
N ARG A 519 -3.15 -30.49 31.41
CA ARG A 519 -2.06 -29.93 32.24
C ARG A 519 -0.79 -29.66 31.42
N LYS A 520 -0.44 -30.54 30.48
CA LYS A 520 0.68 -30.33 29.55
C LYS A 520 0.44 -29.13 28.62
N ALA A 521 -0.78 -28.98 28.11
CA ALA A 521 -1.17 -27.82 27.29
C ALA A 521 -1.16 -26.50 28.09
N GLU A 522 -1.61 -26.51 29.35
CA GLU A 522 -1.55 -25.33 30.24
C GLU A 522 -0.10 -24.93 30.56
N ALA A 523 0.76 -25.91 30.85
CA ALA A 523 2.19 -25.69 31.09
C ALA A 523 2.90 -25.12 29.85
N ALA A 524 2.58 -25.64 28.65
CA ALA A 524 3.09 -25.10 27.39
C ALA A 524 2.68 -23.65 27.18
N ARG A 525 1.38 -23.32 27.35
CA ARG A 525 0.87 -21.94 27.24
C ARG A 525 1.51 -20.98 28.24
N LYS A 526 1.79 -21.43 29.48
CA LYS A 526 2.50 -20.63 30.49
C LYS A 526 3.97 -20.39 30.09
N ALA A 527 4.66 -21.39 29.55
CA ALA A 527 6.03 -21.24 29.04
C ALA A 527 6.10 -20.33 27.79
N GLU A 528 5.09 -20.38 26.93
CA GLU A 528 4.95 -19.52 25.75
C GLU A 528 4.69 -18.06 26.14
N MET A 529 3.74 -17.80 27.04
CA MET A 529 3.49 -16.46 27.59
C MET A 529 4.73 -15.86 28.24
N ALA A 530 5.49 -16.63 29.02
CA ALA A 530 6.74 -16.17 29.63
C ALA A 530 7.82 -15.83 28.59
N ARG A 531 7.87 -16.55 27.45
CA ARG A 531 8.75 -16.20 26.32
C ARG A 531 8.32 -14.91 25.62
N ILE A 532 7.01 -14.70 25.43
CA ILE A 532 6.45 -13.48 24.83
C ILE A 532 6.73 -12.28 25.74
N GLU A 533 6.59 -12.41 27.06
CA GLU A 533 6.90 -11.36 28.03
C GLU A 533 8.39 -11.03 28.06
N ALA A 534 9.26 -12.04 28.07
CA ALA A 534 10.71 -11.85 27.97
C ALA A 534 11.14 -11.18 26.65
N ALA A 535 10.51 -11.56 25.53
CA ALA A 535 10.76 -10.93 24.22
C ALA A 535 10.32 -9.47 24.21
N ARG A 536 9.11 -9.14 24.69
CA ARG A 536 8.61 -7.77 24.82
C ARG A 536 9.49 -6.90 25.70
N LYS A 537 10.05 -7.46 26.78
CA LYS A 537 11.00 -6.73 27.63
C LYS A 537 12.31 -6.42 26.89
N ALA A 538 12.90 -7.42 26.23
CA ALA A 538 14.11 -7.22 25.42
C ALA A 538 13.89 -6.26 24.23
N GLU A 539 12.67 -6.20 23.69
CA GLU A 539 12.25 -5.24 22.68
C GLU A 539 12.11 -3.81 23.24
N ALA A 540 11.49 -3.66 24.42
CA ALA A 540 11.41 -2.37 25.12
C ALA A 540 12.81 -1.82 25.48
N ASP A 541 13.71 -2.66 26.01
CA ASP A 541 15.09 -2.29 26.33
C ASP A 541 15.85 -1.83 25.07
N ARG A 542 15.61 -2.47 23.92
CA ARG A 542 16.16 -2.06 22.61
C ARG A 542 15.57 -0.74 22.11
N LEU A 543 14.28 -0.51 22.28
CA LEU A 543 13.61 0.73 21.89
C LEU A 543 14.08 1.92 22.74
N GLU A 544 14.35 1.73 24.03
CA GLU A 544 14.94 2.77 24.88
C GLU A 544 16.39 3.09 24.46
N ALA A 545 17.19 2.08 24.16
CA ALA A 545 18.54 2.25 23.63
C ALA A 545 18.55 2.97 22.27
N ALA A 546 17.62 2.63 21.38
CA ALA A 546 17.44 3.28 20.08
C ALA A 546 17.05 4.77 20.24
N ARG A 547 16.09 5.08 21.13
CA ARG A 547 15.70 6.47 21.45
C ARG A 547 16.87 7.30 21.96
N LYS A 548 17.70 6.76 22.85
CA LYS A 548 18.90 7.44 23.37
C LYS A 548 19.97 7.67 22.29
N ALA A 549 20.12 6.74 21.34
CA ALA A 549 20.99 6.93 20.18
C ALA A 549 20.45 7.97 19.19
N GLU A 550 19.13 8.03 19.00
CA GLU A 550 18.45 9.02 18.15
C GLU A 550 18.47 10.42 18.77
N GLU A 551 18.24 10.56 20.07
CA GLU A 551 18.39 11.82 20.81
C GLU A 551 19.83 12.36 20.69
N ALA A 552 20.83 11.49 20.81
CA ALA A 552 22.23 11.85 20.57
C ALA A 552 22.52 12.24 19.10
N ARG A 553 21.88 11.58 18.12
CA ARG A 553 21.97 11.96 16.70
C ARG A 553 21.38 13.35 16.47
N LEU A 554 20.17 13.60 16.95
CA LEU A 554 19.47 14.88 16.83
C LEU A 554 20.24 16.02 17.53
N ALA A 555 20.85 15.76 18.69
CA ALA A 555 21.69 16.73 19.37
C ALA A 555 23.02 17.04 18.65
N ALA A 556 23.54 16.12 17.84
CA ALA A 556 24.69 16.36 16.96
C ALA A 556 24.27 17.06 15.66
N GLU A 557 23.12 16.70 15.10
CA GLU A 557 22.53 17.27 13.89
C GLU A 557 22.13 18.74 14.08
N ALA A 558 21.48 19.06 15.21
CA ALA A 558 21.15 20.44 15.59
C ALA A 558 22.39 21.34 15.67
N LYS A 559 23.51 20.84 16.22
CA LYS A 559 24.79 21.59 16.26
C LYS A 559 25.40 21.82 14.89
N ARG A 560 25.26 20.85 13.97
CA ARG A 560 25.72 21.00 12.58
C ARG A 560 24.86 22.02 11.83
N LEU A 561 23.54 22.01 12.03
CA LEU A 561 22.64 23.02 11.46
C LEU A 561 22.89 24.42 12.06
N GLU A 562 23.20 24.52 13.35
CA GLU A 562 23.61 25.79 13.98
C GLU A 562 24.91 26.32 13.36
N GLU A 563 25.94 25.47 13.20
CA GLU A 563 27.20 25.81 12.55
C GLU A 563 27.03 26.19 11.06
N GLU A 564 26.22 25.43 10.31
CA GLU A 564 25.93 25.69 8.90
C GLU A 564 25.11 26.98 8.71
N SER A 565 24.12 27.24 9.57
CA SER A 565 23.37 28.51 9.57
C SER A 565 24.26 29.72 9.87
N ARG A 566 25.29 29.54 10.72
CA ARG A 566 26.28 30.57 11.03
C ARG A 566 27.24 30.84 9.86
N ILE A 567 27.59 29.80 9.10
CA ILE A 567 28.39 29.91 7.87
C ILE A 567 27.57 30.63 6.78
N GLU A 568 26.32 30.26 6.54
CA GLU A 568 25.49 30.89 5.52
C GLU A 568 25.09 32.33 5.91
N ALA A 569 24.86 32.62 7.20
CA ALA A 569 24.67 34.00 7.67
C ALA A 569 25.90 34.89 7.39
N ALA A 570 27.11 34.39 7.67
CA ALA A 570 28.35 35.09 7.35
C ALA A 570 28.55 35.28 5.83
N ARG A 571 28.14 34.29 5.03
CA ARG A 571 28.17 34.35 3.56
C ARG A 571 27.18 35.39 3.00
N ILE A 572 25.98 35.47 3.56
CA ILE A 572 24.97 36.49 3.21
C ILE A 572 25.47 37.90 3.58
N GLU A 573 26.11 38.06 4.74
CA GLU A 573 26.70 39.34 5.14
C GLU A 573 27.86 39.76 4.19
N ALA A 574 28.73 38.82 3.81
CA ALA A 574 29.80 39.06 2.85
C ALA A 574 29.26 39.40 1.44
N ALA A 575 28.22 38.69 0.97
CA ALA A 575 27.56 38.96 -0.29
C ALA A 575 26.90 40.35 -0.29
N ARG A 576 26.23 40.74 0.79
CA ARG A 576 25.63 42.06 0.96
C ARG A 576 26.68 43.18 0.89
N LYS A 577 27.83 43.02 1.54
CA LYS A 577 28.94 43.97 1.48
C LYS A 577 29.49 44.11 0.07
N ALA A 578 29.73 43.01 -0.64
CA ALA A 578 30.17 43.02 -2.03
C ALA A 578 29.13 43.65 -2.98
N GLU A 579 27.82 43.48 -2.72
CA GLU A 579 26.76 44.12 -3.50
C GLU A 579 26.68 45.64 -3.23
N GLU A 580 26.91 46.06 -1.98
CA GLU A 580 26.95 47.47 -1.57
C GLU A 580 28.16 48.19 -2.19
N GLU A 581 29.35 47.57 -2.17
CA GLU A 581 30.54 48.05 -2.88
C GLU A 581 30.33 48.12 -4.40
N ARG A 582 29.69 47.11 -5.01
CA ARG A 582 29.32 47.12 -6.43
C ARG A 582 28.36 48.26 -6.76
N LYS A 583 27.34 48.51 -5.92
CA LYS A 583 26.39 49.62 -6.08
C LYS A 583 27.07 50.98 -5.95
N ALA A 584 28.02 51.13 -5.03
CA ALA A 584 28.83 52.34 -4.91
C ALA A 584 29.73 52.58 -6.14
N ALA A 585 30.38 51.53 -6.65
CA ALA A 585 31.18 51.59 -7.87
C ALA A 585 30.33 51.93 -9.11
N GLU A 586 29.14 51.33 -9.25
CA GLU A 586 28.23 51.62 -10.35
C GLU A 586 27.66 53.04 -10.27
N ALA A 587 27.29 53.52 -9.08
CA ALA A 587 26.85 54.90 -8.87
C ALA A 587 27.94 55.91 -9.25
N LYS A 588 29.21 55.64 -8.88
CA LYS A 588 30.36 56.45 -9.28
C LYS A 588 30.56 56.45 -10.80
N ALA A 589 30.52 55.28 -11.44
CA ALA A 589 30.67 55.16 -12.90
C ALA A 589 29.54 55.88 -13.65
N ARG A 590 28.29 55.78 -13.18
CA ARG A 590 27.14 56.52 -13.73
C ARG A 590 27.33 58.04 -13.61
N PHE A 591 27.83 58.54 -12.48
CA PHE A 591 28.10 59.97 -12.26
C PHE A 591 29.24 60.51 -13.14
N GLU A 592 30.33 59.74 -13.30
CA GLU A 592 31.43 60.10 -14.20
C GLU A 592 30.99 60.09 -15.67
N ALA A 593 30.18 59.10 -16.09
CA ALA A 593 29.56 59.07 -17.41
C ALA A 593 28.58 60.23 -17.64
N GLN A 594 27.80 60.63 -16.62
CA GLN A 594 26.88 61.77 -16.71
C GLN A 594 27.64 63.08 -16.94
N ARG A 595 28.75 63.33 -16.22
CA ARG A 595 29.63 64.48 -16.48
C ARG A 595 30.24 64.46 -17.89
N ALA A 596 30.63 63.29 -18.38
CA ALA A 596 31.18 63.16 -19.73
C ALA A 596 30.13 63.50 -20.80
N ALA A 597 28.90 63.00 -20.64
CA ALA A 597 27.77 63.32 -21.51
C ALA A 597 27.38 64.81 -21.45
N GLU A 598 27.36 65.42 -20.25
CA GLU A 598 27.11 66.85 -20.07
C GLU A 598 28.17 67.71 -20.76
N LYS A 599 29.46 67.39 -20.59
CA LYS A 599 30.56 68.08 -21.28
C LYS A 599 30.42 67.96 -22.80
N ALA A 600 30.16 66.76 -23.31
CA ALA A 600 30.00 66.53 -24.75
C ALA A 600 28.80 67.28 -25.32
N ALA A 601 27.67 67.36 -24.60
CA ALA A 601 26.52 68.16 -25.00
C ALA A 601 26.80 69.67 -25.01
N LEU A 602 27.66 70.16 -24.10
CA LEU A 602 28.07 71.56 -24.04
C LEU A 602 29.06 71.93 -25.17
N GLU A 603 29.95 71.01 -25.54
CA GLU A 603 30.83 71.15 -26.72
C GLU A 603 30.02 71.07 -28.03
N ALA A 604 29.06 70.15 -28.14
CA ALA A 604 28.16 70.06 -29.29
C ALA A 604 27.30 71.32 -29.49
N LYS A 605 26.74 71.90 -28.41
CA LYS A 605 26.00 73.17 -28.48
C LYS A 605 26.86 74.33 -28.98
N LYS A 606 28.11 74.43 -28.54
CA LYS A 606 29.05 75.46 -29.02
C LYS A 606 29.35 75.30 -30.50
N ALA A 607 29.58 74.07 -30.98
CA ALA A 607 29.80 73.80 -32.39
C ALA A 607 28.55 74.10 -33.25
N GLU A 608 27.34 73.88 -32.73
CA GLU A 608 26.10 74.25 -33.40
C GLU A 608 25.87 75.78 -33.43
N GLU A 609 26.14 76.48 -32.34
CA GLU A 609 26.08 77.95 -32.26
C GLU A 609 27.10 78.60 -33.21
N GLU A 610 28.33 78.07 -33.29
CA GLU A 610 29.36 78.51 -34.23
C GLU A 610 28.97 78.23 -35.69
N ARG A 611 28.37 77.06 -35.98
CA ARG A 611 27.82 76.74 -37.32
C ARG A 611 26.70 77.69 -37.72
N LEU A 612 25.78 77.99 -36.82
CA LEU A 612 24.69 78.95 -37.05
C LEU A 612 25.22 80.38 -37.25
N ALA A 613 26.26 80.78 -36.51
CA ALA A 613 26.94 82.05 -36.72
C ALA A 613 27.67 82.12 -38.07
N ALA A 614 28.27 81.02 -38.53
CA ALA A 614 28.88 80.92 -39.85
C ALA A 614 27.84 80.98 -40.98
N GLU A 615 26.71 80.26 -40.84
CA GLU A 615 25.60 80.30 -41.79
C GLU A 615 24.98 81.71 -41.89
N ALA A 616 24.77 82.38 -40.73
CA ALA A 616 24.29 83.75 -40.69
C ALA A 616 25.24 84.74 -41.39
N ARG A 617 26.57 84.57 -41.22
CA ARG A 617 27.59 85.38 -41.93
C ARG A 617 27.54 85.12 -43.44
N ALA A 618 27.54 83.86 -43.87
CA ALA A 618 27.47 83.50 -45.28
C ALA A 618 26.19 84.02 -45.96
N ARG A 619 25.05 83.97 -45.26
CA ARG A 619 23.78 84.54 -45.73
C ARG A 619 23.83 86.07 -45.86
N LEU A 620 24.50 86.76 -44.93
CA LEU A 620 24.65 88.22 -44.94
C LEU A 620 25.63 88.67 -46.05
N GLU A 621 26.70 87.91 -46.31
CA GLU A 621 27.60 88.13 -47.45
C GLU A 621 26.91 87.87 -48.79
N ALA A 622 26.12 86.78 -48.91
CA ALA A 622 25.30 86.52 -50.09
C ALA A 622 24.26 87.62 -50.33
N GLN A 623 23.62 88.13 -49.26
CA GLN A 623 22.68 89.25 -49.35
C GLN A 623 23.37 90.54 -49.80
N ARG A 624 24.56 90.87 -49.26
CA ARG A 624 25.37 92.01 -49.71
C ARG A 624 25.80 91.88 -51.17
N LYS A 625 26.17 90.68 -51.62
CA LYS A 625 26.54 90.44 -53.02
C LYS A 625 25.34 90.63 -53.95
N ALA A 626 24.18 90.08 -53.60
CA ALA A 626 22.94 90.28 -54.37
C ALA A 626 22.47 91.75 -54.36
N GLU A 627 22.66 92.47 -53.24
CA GLU A 627 22.39 93.90 -53.15
C GLU A 627 23.33 94.72 -54.04
N GLN A 628 24.65 94.42 -54.03
CA GLN A 628 25.62 95.06 -54.92
C GLN A 628 25.32 94.77 -56.40
N GLU A 629 25.01 93.52 -56.74
CA GLU A 629 24.67 93.11 -58.11
C GLU A 629 23.37 93.78 -58.59
N ALA A 630 22.37 93.94 -57.71
CA ALA A 630 21.17 94.74 -58.00
C ALA A 630 21.46 96.25 -58.12
N LEU A 631 22.45 96.78 -57.40
CA LEU A 631 22.88 98.19 -57.48
C LEU A 631 23.68 98.45 -58.76
N GLU A 632 24.50 97.51 -59.21
CA GLU A 632 25.18 97.53 -60.51
C GLU A 632 24.20 97.35 -61.67
N ALA A 633 23.20 96.46 -61.55
CA ALA A 633 22.10 96.35 -62.51
C ALA A 633 21.28 97.65 -62.58
N ARG A 634 20.96 98.27 -61.45
CA ARG A 634 20.31 99.59 -61.40
C ARG A 634 21.17 100.68 -62.05
N ARG A 635 22.49 100.71 -61.83
CA ARG A 635 23.41 101.64 -62.50
C ARG A 635 23.48 101.39 -64.01
N ALA A 636 23.38 100.14 -64.47
CA ALA A 636 23.31 99.82 -65.90
C ALA A 636 21.98 100.22 -66.54
N GLU A 637 20.86 100.06 -65.82
CA GLU A 637 19.54 100.54 -66.23
C GLU A 637 19.47 102.08 -66.23
N GLU A 638 20.02 102.72 -65.21
CA GLU A 638 20.15 104.18 -65.08
C GLU A 638 21.08 104.74 -66.17
N ALA A 639 22.18 104.07 -66.50
CA ALA A 639 23.04 104.44 -67.62
C ALA A 639 22.34 104.29 -68.99
N ARG A 640 21.51 103.24 -69.18
CA ARG A 640 20.65 103.12 -70.37
C ARG A 640 19.62 104.25 -70.44
N LYS A 641 18.90 104.50 -69.35
CA LYS A 641 17.93 105.60 -69.23
C LYS A 641 18.60 106.96 -69.39
N ALA A 642 19.83 107.15 -68.94
CA ALA A 642 20.60 108.37 -69.15
C ALA A 642 21.06 108.53 -70.60
N ALA A 643 21.40 107.44 -71.31
CA ALA A 643 21.71 107.49 -72.74
C ALA A 643 20.47 107.79 -73.59
N GLU A 644 19.35 107.13 -73.30
CA GLU A 644 18.04 107.39 -73.91
C GLU A 644 17.54 108.80 -73.62
N ALA A 645 17.63 109.26 -72.37
CA ALA A 645 17.31 110.62 -71.97
C ALA A 645 18.27 111.65 -72.59
N LYS A 646 19.52 111.30 -72.90
CA LYS A 646 20.45 112.23 -73.59
C LYS A 646 20.05 112.43 -75.06
N ALA A 647 19.63 111.37 -75.74
CA ALA A 647 19.04 111.46 -77.07
C ALA A 647 17.70 112.23 -77.06
N ALA A 648 16.85 111.98 -76.06
CA ALA A 648 15.59 112.71 -75.87
C ALA A 648 15.82 114.19 -75.53
N LEU A 649 16.81 114.53 -74.71
CA LEU A 649 17.13 115.91 -74.33
C LEU A 649 17.74 116.71 -75.49
N GLU A 650 18.45 116.06 -76.41
CA GLU A 650 18.91 116.70 -77.65
C GLU A 650 17.74 117.05 -78.57
N ALA A 651 16.69 116.22 -78.62
CA ALA A 651 15.42 116.56 -79.27
C ALA A 651 14.60 117.61 -78.48
N GLN A 652 14.54 117.53 -77.15
CA GLN A 652 13.74 118.43 -76.31
C GLN A 652 14.34 119.84 -76.19
N ARG A 653 15.66 120.00 -76.40
CA ARG A 653 16.31 121.31 -76.60
C ARG A 653 15.79 122.07 -77.83
N ALA A 654 15.16 121.38 -78.80
CA ALA A 654 14.46 122.02 -79.91
C ALA A 654 13.01 122.40 -79.61
N ALA A 655 12.47 122.02 -78.43
CA ALA A 655 11.08 122.26 -78.03
C ALA A 655 10.96 123.24 -76.84
N GLU A 656 11.75 123.07 -75.79
CA GLU A 656 11.54 123.77 -74.51
C GLU A 656 12.24 125.14 -74.42
N GLN A 657 12.43 125.81 -75.56
CA GLN A 657 12.50 127.27 -75.60
C GLN A 657 11.13 127.92 -75.33
N ALA A 658 10.04 127.15 -75.33
CA ALA A 658 8.67 127.64 -75.38
C ALA A 658 7.93 127.80 -74.04
N ALA A 659 8.44 127.27 -72.92
CA ALA A 659 7.68 127.09 -71.67
C ALA A 659 8.35 127.66 -70.40
N LEU A 660 9.28 128.61 -70.56
CA LEU A 660 9.70 129.46 -69.46
C LEU A 660 8.51 130.35 -69.06
N GLU A 661 8.28 130.53 -67.75
CA GLU A 661 7.10 131.14 -67.11
C GLU A 661 5.84 130.25 -66.99
N ALA A 662 5.69 129.58 -65.84
CA ALA A 662 4.43 129.66 -65.07
C ALA A 662 4.63 129.32 -63.57
N LYS A 663 4.08 130.19 -62.72
CA LYS A 663 3.42 129.95 -61.41
C LYS A 663 3.45 128.48 -60.91
N ARG A 664 3.99 128.12 -59.74
CA ARG A 664 4.32 128.90 -58.53
C ARG A 664 3.14 129.72 -57.95
N GLN A 665 2.13 129.02 -57.41
CA GLN A 665 1.31 129.37 -56.22
C GLN A 665 0.04 128.49 -56.15
N GLU A 666 -0.12 127.67 -55.10
CA GLU A 666 -1.42 127.48 -54.39
C GLU A 666 -1.22 126.72 -53.06
N ASP A 667 -1.51 127.38 -51.92
CA ASP A 667 -1.31 126.79 -50.57
C ASP A 667 -2.13 127.55 -49.48
N ALA A 668 -3.36 127.10 -49.07
CA ALA A 668 -4.09 127.51 -47.82
C ALA A 668 -5.52 126.90 -47.51
N ARG A 669 -5.73 126.26 -46.31
CA ARG A 669 -7.00 126.05 -45.46
C ARG A 669 -8.00 124.88 -45.82
N ARG A 670 -9.02 124.32 -45.06
CA ARG A 670 -9.77 124.38 -43.72
C ARG A 670 -10.75 123.13 -43.59
N ALA A 671 -11.67 122.84 -42.60
CA ALA A 671 -11.61 122.47 -41.14
C ALA A 671 -12.98 121.84 -40.56
N ALA A 672 -13.01 121.25 -39.32
CA ALA A 672 -14.18 120.85 -38.41
C ALA A 672 -15.00 119.52 -38.67
N GLU A 673 -15.91 118.88 -37.86
CA GLU A 673 -16.51 118.97 -36.46
C GLU A 673 -17.33 117.66 -36.03
N ALA A 674 -18.03 117.60 -34.85
CA ALA A 674 -19.23 116.77 -34.42
C ALA A 674 -19.19 115.66 -33.26
N LYS A 675 -20.38 115.13 -32.79
CA LYS A 675 -20.75 114.85 -31.33
C LYS A 675 -21.98 113.86 -30.98
N ALA A 676 -22.23 113.48 -29.67
CA ALA A 676 -23.50 113.01 -28.93
C ALA A 676 -23.86 111.47 -28.76
N ALA A 677 -24.83 110.87 -27.96
CA ALA A 677 -25.58 110.99 -26.62
C ALA A 677 -26.65 109.80 -26.45
N LEU A 678 -27.46 109.36 -25.41
CA LEU A 678 -27.77 109.55 -23.94
C LEU A 678 -28.54 108.31 -23.25
N GLU A 679 -29.53 108.44 -22.29
CA GLU A 679 -30.14 107.40 -21.34
C GLU A 679 -31.73 107.37 -21.21
N ALA A 680 -32.39 106.40 -20.50
CA ALA A 680 -33.78 106.51 -19.90
C ALA A 680 -34.31 105.42 -18.87
N GLN A 681 -35.26 105.86 -18.00
CA GLN A 681 -36.05 105.33 -16.84
C GLN A 681 -37.03 104.11 -17.05
N GLN A 682 -37.69 103.39 -16.09
CA GLN A 682 -38.39 103.60 -14.77
C GLN A 682 -39.86 104.13 -14.87
N MET A 683 -40.90 103.78 -14.05
CA MET A 683 -41.10 102.90 -12.85
C MET A 683 -42.62 102.58 -12.52
N GLU A 684 -42.91 101.89 -11.37
CA GLU A 684 -44.08 102.03 -10.42
C GLU A 684 -45.32 101.07 -10.33
N ALA A 685 -46.14 101.30 -9.28
CA ALA A 685 -47.19 100.54 -8.55
C ALA A 685 -48.32 99.79 -9.33
N ALA A 686 -49.07 98.79 -8.82
CA ALA A 686 -49.43 98.23 -7.50
C ALA A 686 -50.78 98.67 -6.84
N ARG A 687 -51.67 97.67 -6.62
CA ARG A 687 -52.60 97.49 -5.46
C ARG A 687 -53.94 98.29 -5.37
N LYS A 688 -55.10 97.61 -5.46
CA LYS A 688 -56.12 97.42 -4.35
C LYS A 688 -57.49 96.83 -4.80
N ALA A 689 -58.14 96.13 -3.86
CA ALA A 689 -59.60 95.87 -3.67
C ALA A 689 -60.42 95.28 -4.85
N GLU A 690 -61.05 94.09 -4.80
CA GLU A 690 -61.43 93.15 -3.71
C GLU A 690 -62.74 93.43 -2.92
N GLU A 691 -63.64 94.32 -3.36
CA GLU A 691 -64.93 94.47 -2.64
C GLU A 691 -66.16 94.79 -3.52
N ALA A 692 -66.52 93.86 -4.41
CA ALA A 692 -67.77 93.88 -5.19
C ALA A 692 -68.41 92.48 -5.35
N ARG A 693 -68.28 91.62 -4.34
CA ARG A 693 -68.87 90.26 -4.31
C ARG A 693 -70.34 90.29 -3.87
N ARG A 694 -71.10 89.23 -4.21
CA ARG A 694 -72.42 88.84 -3.66
C ARG A 694 -73.62 89.77 -3.96
N ALA A 695 -74.15 89.70 -5.19
CA ALA A 695 -75.55 90.06 -5.45
C ALA A 695 -76.15 89.23 -6.62
N GLU A 696 -75.51 89.25 -7.78
CA GLU A 696 -75.96 88.55 -9.01
C GLU A 696 -75.90 87.02 -8.90
N GLU A 697 -75.20 86.51 -7.89
CA GLU A 697 -74.94 85.10 -7.56
C GLU A 697 -76.22 84.28 -7.31
N ALA A 698 -77.32 84.94 -6.89
CA ALA A 698 -78.54 84.26 -6.42
C ALA A 698 -79.56 83.86 -7.51
N ARG A 699 -79.61 84.54 -8.67
CA ARG A 699 -80.63 84.25 -9.71
C ARG A 699 -80.14 83.45 -10.92
N ARG A 700 -78.83 83.39 -11.20
CA ARG A 700 -78.30 82.44 -12.21
C ARG A 700 -78.29 80.99 -11.74
N ALA A 701 -78.45 80.72 -10.44
CA ALA A 701 -78.18 79.41 -9.85
C ALA A 701 -79.20 78.30 -10.20
N GLU A 702 -80.43 78.65 -10.58
CA GLU A 702 -81.52 77.66 -10.72
C GLU A 702 -81.76 77.22 -12.18
N GLU A 703 -81.95 78.15 -13.12
CA GLU A 703 -82.03 77.80 -14.56
C GLU A 703 -80.74 77.12 -15.06
N ALA A 704 -79.57 77.55 -14.57
CA ALA A 704 -78.30 76.95 -14.96
C ALA A 704 -78.18 75.46 -14.60
N ARG A 705 -78.87 74.97 -13.56
CA ARG A 705 -78.78 73.56 -13.17
C ARG A 705 -79.36 72.61 -14.22
N ILE A 706 -80.54 72.93 -14.77
CA ILE A 706 -81.24 72.04 -15.71
C ILE A 706 -80.55 72.02 -17.09
N GLU A 707 -80.01 73.16 -17.54
CA GLU A 707 -79.20 73.15 -18.77
C GLU A 707 -77.84 72.48 -18.54
N ALA A 708 -77.14 72.78 -17.43
CA ALA A 708 -75.83 72.21 -17.14
C ALA A 708 -75.86 70.68 -17.03
N GLU A 709 -76.92 70.08 -16.47
CA GLU A 709 -77.05 68.63 -16.36
C GLU A 709 -77.12 67.95 -17.74
N ARG A 710 -77.96 68.46 -18.66
CA ARG A 710 -78.03 67.95 -20.05
C ARG A 710 -76.74 68.22 -20.84
N LYS A 711 -76.11 69.38 -20.64
CA LYS A 711 -74.83 69.73 -21.30
C LYS A 711 -73.69 68.85 -20.78
N ALA A 712 -73.67 68.54 -19.48
CA ALA A 712 -72.68 67.66 -18.86
C ALA A 712 -72.82 66.22 -19.32
N GLU A 713 -74.03 65.68 -19.45
CA GLU A 713 -74.24 64.32 -19.95
C GLU A 713 -73.82 64.17 -21.43
N ALA A 714 -74.24 65.10 -22.30
CA ALA A 714 -73.81 65.14 -23.70
C ALA A 714 -72.29 65.30 -23.82
N ALA A 715 -71.67 66.17 -23.01
CA ALA A 715 -70.23 66.33 -22.96
C ALA A 715 -69.51 65.09 -22.43
N ARG A 716 -70.09 64.34 -21.47
CA ARG A 716 -69.50 63.11 -20.94
C ARG A 716 -69.43 62.04 -22.02
N VAL A 717 -70.53 61.78 -22.74
CA VAL A 717 -70.55 60.81 -23.85
C VAL A 717 -69.58 61.20 -24.96
N ALA A 718 -69.51 62.48 -25.33
CA ALA A 718 -68.55 62.97 -26.33
C ALA A 718 -67.08 62.85 -25.87
N ALA A 719 -66.79 63.11 -24.59
CA ALA A 719 -65.45 62.96 -24.01
C ALA A 719 -65.05 61.50 -23.83
N GLU A 720 -65.99 60.62 -23.51
CA GLU A 720 -65.79 59.17 -23.39
C GLU A 720 -65.50 58.55 -24.76
N ALA A 721 -66.28 58.92 -25.79
CA ALA A 721 -66.01 58.52 -27.17
C ALA A 721 -64.62 58.98 -27.66
N LYS A 722 -64.24 60.24 -27.41
CA LYS A 722 -62.90 60.75 -27.75
C LYS A 722 -61.77 60.02 -26.99
N ARG A 723 -61.93 59.79 -25.69
CA ARG A 723 -60.95 59.02 -24.90
C ARG A 723 -60.83 57.58 -25.37
N ALA A 724 -61.92 56.94 -25.81
CA ALA A 724 -61.88 55.61 -26.40
C ALA A 724 -61.14 55.59 -27.76
N GLU A 725 -61.29 56.63 -28.58
CA GLU A 725 -60.56 56.76 -29.84
C GLU A 725 -59.06 57.08 -29.62
N GLU A 726 -58.73 58.00 -28.71
CA GLU A 726 -57.35 58.30 -28.32
C GLU A 726 -56.66 57.11 -27.66
N ALA A 727 -57.35 56.36 -26.80
CA ALA A 727 -56.84 55.12 -26.22
C ALA A 727 -56.51 54.09 -27.31
N ARG A 728 -57.42 53.86 -28.26
CA ARG A 728 -57.18 52.95 -29.39
C ARG A 728 -56.03 53.41 -30.29
N LYS A 729 -55.87 54.72 -30.53
CA LYS A 729 -54.72 55.27 -31.27
C LYS A 729 -53.41 55.12 -30.49
N ALA A 730 -53.41 55.36 -29.18
CA ALA A 730 -52.24 55.18 -28.32
C ALA A 730 -51.84 53.71 -28.17
N GLU A 731 -52.81 52.80 -28.09
CA GLU A 731 -52.59 51.35 -28.04
C GLU A 731 -52.06 50.82 -29.38
N ALA A 732 -52.66 51.21 -30.51
CA ALA A 732 -52.16 50.88 -31.83
C ALA A 732 -50.73 51.41 -32.06
N ALA A 733 -50.45 52.66 -31.66
CA ALA A 733 -49.11 53.25 -31.74
C ALA A 733 -48.10 52.52 -30.83
N ARG A 734 -48.51 52.05 -29.63
CA ARG A 734 -47.68 51.21 -28.76
C ARG A 734 -47.39 49.85 -29.38
N ILE A 735 -48.38 49.20 -30.01
CA ILE A 735 -48.19 47.91 -30.69
C ILE A 735 -47.29 48.05 -31.92
N GLU A 736 -47.43 49.13 -32.70
CA GLU A 736 -46.54 49.39 -33.85
C GLU A 736 -45.11 49.74 -33.39
N ALA A 737 -44.96 50.57 -32.36
CA ALA A 737 -43.66 50.89 -31.77
C ALA A 737 -42.99 49.65 -31.15
N ALA A 738 -43.75 48.78 -30.48
CA ALA A 738 -43.25 47.52 -29.96
C ALA A 738 -42.78 46.59 -31.10
N ARG A 739 -43.56 46.44 -32.17
CA ARG A 739 -43.16 45.64 -33.35
C ARG A 739 -41.93 46.21 -34.05
N LYS A 740 -41.81 47.53 -34.18
CA LYS A 740 -40.61 48.18 -34.74
C LYS A 740 -39.39 47.99 -33.83
N ALA A 741 -39.55 48.05 -32.50
CA ALA A 741 -38.48 47.77 -31.55
C ALA A 741 -38.07 46.29 -31.55
N GLU A 742 -39.03 45.37 -31.65
CA GLU A 742 -38.82 43.93 -31.75
C GLU A 742 -38.11 43.56 -33.06
N GLN A 743 -38.57 44.09 -34.20
CA GLN A 743 -37.89 43.91 -35.49
C GLN A 743 -36.48 44.50 -35.46
N ALA A 744 -36.29 45.71 -34.92
CA ALA A 744 -34.96 46.31 -34.77
C ALA A 744 -34.05 45.50 -33.83
N ARG A 745 -34.61 44.85 -32.80
CA ARG A 745 -33.87 43.90 -31.96
C ARG A 745 -33.51 42.63 -32.72
N LEU A 746 -34.42 42.04 -33.48
CA LEU A 746 -34.17 40.85 -34.31
C LEU A 746 -33.13 41.14 -35.40
N GLU A 747 -33.16 42.30 -36.05
CA GLU A 747 -32.14 42.72 -37.01
C GLU A 747 -30.79 42.99 -36.34
N ALA A 748 -30.77 43.61 -35.16
CA ALA A 748 -29.52 43.81 -34.39
C ALA A 748 -28.95 42.48 -33.85
N GLU A 749 -29.80 41.53 -33.47
CA GLU A 749 -29.43 40.21 -32.98
C GLU A 749 -28.94 39.32 -34.13
N ALA A 750 -29.60 39.36 -35.29
CA ALA A 750 -29.13 38.73 -36.52
C ALA A 750 -27.77 39.29 -36.97
N ARG A 751 -27.58 40.62 -36.94
CA ARG A 751 -26.28 41.25 -37.24
C ARG A 751 -25.20 40.83 -36.24
N ARG A 752 -25.50 40.79 -34.94
CA ARG A 752 -24.57 40.27 -33.91
C ARG A 752 -24.26 38.78 -34.10
N ALA A 753 -25.23 37.98 -34.53
CA ALA A 753 -25.02 36.56 -34.83
C ALA A 753 -24.18 36.36 -36.11
N GLU A 754 -24.36 37.21 -37.13
CA GLU A 754 -23.53 37.20 -38.34
C GLU A 754 -22.10 37.70 -38.05
N GLU A 755 -21.96 38.77 -37.27
CA GLU A 755 -20.69 39.32 -36.82
C GLU A 755 -19.95 38.34 -35.88
N ALA A 756 -20.66 37.69 -34.95
CA ALA A 756 -20.13 36.62 -34.12
C ALA A 756 -19.69 35.42 -34.98
N ARG A 757 -20.49 34.99 -35.97
CA ARG A 757 -20.09 33.92 -36.91
C ARG A 757 -18.89 34.31 -37.77
N LYS A 758 -18.75 35.58 -38.16
CA LYS A 758 -17.56 36.08 -38.87
C LYS A 758 -16.34 36.14 -37.96
N ALA A 759 -16.50 36.57 -36.71
CA ALA A 759 -15.43 36.58 -35.71
C ALA A 759 -15.02 35.16 -35.28
N GLU A 760 -15.97 34.22 -35.21
CA GLU A 760 -15.75 32.81 -34.92
C GLU A 760 -15.09 32.11 -36.11
N ALA A 761 -15.54 32.35 -37.35
CA ALA A 761 -14.89 31.85 -38.56
C ALA A 761 -13.46 32.42 -38.70
N ALA A 762 -13.26 33.71 -38.45
CA ALA A 762 -11.94 34.34 -38.45
C ALA A 762 -11.04 33.82 -37.31
N ARG A 763 -11.61 33.52 -36.12
CA ARG A 763 -10.89 32.84 -35.03
C ARG A 763 -10.53 31.40 -35.40
N LEU A 764 -11.43 30.66 -36.02
CA LEU A 764 -11.18 29.28 -36.45
C LEU A 764 -10.18 29.22 -37.60
N GLU A 765 -10.18 30.20 -38.51
CA GLU A 765 -9.17 30.30 -39.57
C GLU A 765 -7.82 30.76 -39.01
N ALA A 766 -7.78 31.74 -38.11
CA ALA A 766 -6.57 32.14 -37.40
C ALA A 766 -6.00 31.00 -36.53
N GLN A 767 -6.88 30.23 -35.87
CA GLN A 767 -6.51 29.04 -35.11
C GLN A 767 -5.98 27.95 -36.04
N ARG A 768 -6.62 27.67 -37.18
CA ARG A 768 -6.11 26.72 -38.19
C ARG A 768 -4.78 27.16 -38.80
N ARG A 769 -4.58 28.45 -39.05
CA ARG A 769 -3.30 29.00 -39.51
C ARG A 769 -2.22 28.87 -38.43
N ALA A 770 -2.52 29.23 -37.18
CA ALA A 770 -1.59 29.05 -36.05
C ALA A 770 -1.35 27.57 -35.70
N GLU A 771 -2.30 26.68 -35.96
CA GLU A 771 -2.18 25.23 -35.82
C GLU A 771 -1.36 24.63 -36.98
N GLN A 772 -1.54 25.10 -38.21
CA GLN A 772 -0.69 24.76 -39.35
C GLN A 772 0.75 25.27 -39.15
N GLU A 773 0.94 26.51 -38.68
CA GLU A 773 2.26 27.03 -38.31
C GLU A 773 2.85 26.25 -37.13
N ARG A 774 2.05 25.84 -36.14
CA ARG A 774 2.52 24.94 -35.07
C ARG A 774 2.84 23.53 -35.57
N LEU A 775 2.12 23.00 -36.55
CA LEU A 775 2.39 21.69 -37.15
C LEU A 775 3.60 21.73 -38.09
N GLU A 776 3.82 22.83 -38.83
CA GLU A 776 5.05 23.04 -39.59
C GLU A 776 6.24 23.34 -38.69
N ALA A 777 6.08 24.15 -37.63
CA ALA A 777 7.12 24.39 -36.64
C ALA A 777 7.44 23.12 -35.85
N ALA A 778 6.43 22.31 -35.49
CA ALA A 778 6.62 21.00 -34.88
C ALA A 778 7.32 20.03 -35.86
N ARG A 779 6.92 19.98 -37.13
CA ARG A 779 7.61 19.16 -38.15
C ARG A 779 9.05 19.61 -38.39
N ARG A 780 9.33 20.92 -38.49
CA ARG A 780 10.70 21.45 -38.62
C ARG A 780 11.50 21.24 -37.33
N ALA A 781 10.88 21.35 -36.16
CA ALA A 781 11.52 21.05 -34.87
C ALA A 781 11.72 19.53 -34.66
N GLU A 782 10.89 18.68 -35.24
CA GLU A 782 10.99 17.22 -35.20
C GLU A 782 11.96 16.69 -36.25
N GLU A 783 12.02 17.27 -37.44
CA GLU A 783 13.05 17.04 -38.44
C GLU A 783 14.42 17.53 -37.92
N ALA A 784 14.47 18.72 -37.30
CA ALA A 784 15.66 19.19 -36.59
C ALA A 784 15.97 18.34 -35.35
N ARG A 785 14.97 17.80 -34.64
CA ARG A 785 15.17 16.84 -33.54
C ARG A 785 15.77 15.56 -34.10
N ILE A 786 15.22 14.96 -35.15
CA ILE A 786 15.72 13.74 -35.80
C ILE A 786 17.12 13.96 -36.38
N ALA A 787 17.42 15.13 -36.96
CA ALA A 787 18.76 15.47 -37.44
C ALA A 787 19.76 15.70 -36.28
N ALA A 788 19.33 16.33 -35.19
CA ALA A 788 20.14 16.51 -33.97
C ALA A 788 20.26 15.21 -33.16
N GLU A 789 19.29 14.31 -33.24
CA GLU A 789 19.20 13.01 -32.58
C GLU A 789 19.99 11.97 -33.38
N ALA A 790 20.04 12.05 -34.71
CA ALA A 790 20.97 11.31 -35.55
C ALA A 790 22.42 11.76 -35.30
N LYS A 791 22.68 13.08 -35.27
CA LYS A 791 24.01 13.60 -34.91
C LYS A 791 24.41 13.25 -33.47
N ARG A 792 23.49 13.36 -32.51
CA ARG A 792 23.71 12.92 -31.13
C ARG A 792 23.81 11.42 -31.02
N ALA A 793 23.17 10.61 -31.86
CA ALA A 793 23.33 9.15 -31.87
C ALA A 793 24.66 8.74 -32.50
N GLU A 794 25.17 9.49 -33.49
CA GLU A 794 26.53 9.30 -34.01
C GLU A 794 27.58 9.74 -32.98
N GLU A 795 27.40 10.91 -32.37
CA GLU A 795 28.25 11.44 -31.30
C GLU A 795 28.20 10.56 -30.05
N VAL A 796 27.02 10.08 -29.64
CA VAL A 796 26.84 9.10 -28.56
C VAL A 796 27.41 7.76 -28.96
N ARG A 797 27.30 7.26 -30.21
CA ARG A 797 27.98 6.02 -30.59
C ARG A 797 29.50 6.14 -30.54
N ARG A 798 30.08 7.27 -31.01
CA ARG A 798 31.52 7.54 -30.87
C ARG A 798 31.93 7.72 -29.40
N ALA A 799 31.09 8.37 -28.59
CA ALA A 799 31.31 8.55 -27.17
C ALA A 799 31.02 7.29 -26.33
N GLU A 800 30.19 6.35 -26.82
CA GLU A 800 29.91 5.03 -26.24
C GLU A 800 31.01 4.05 -26.63
N GLU A 801 31.55 4.12 -27.84
CA GLU A 801 32.75 3.37 -28.24
C GLU A 801 33.97 3.84 -27.43
N ALA A 802 34.19 5.16 -27.34
CA ALA A 802 35.19 5.74 -26.46
C ALA A 802 34.93 5.42 -24.98
N ARG A 803 33.67 5.51 -24.51
CA ARG A 803 33.32 5.10 -23.14
C ARG A 803 33.49 3.62 -22.92
N ARG A 804 33.17 2.70 -23.84
CA ARG A 804 33.42 1.26 -23.64
C ARG A 804 34.91 0.96 -23.54
N ILE A 805 35.76 1.68 -24.27
CA ILE A 805 37.22 1.59 -24.11
C ILE A 805 37.64 2.16 -22.74
N GLU A 806 37.13 3.32 -22.34
CA GLU A 806 37.46 3.95 -21.06
C GLU A 806 36.85 3.23 -19.85
N GLU A 807 35.70 2.59 -20.02
CA GLU A 807 34.92 1.83 -19.03
C GLU A 807 35.44 0.41 -18.92
N ALA A 808 35.92 -0.21 -19.99
CA ALA A 808 36.74 -1.42 -19.89
C ALA A 808 38.01 -1.12 -19.07
N ARG A 809 38.68 0.02 -19.36
CA ARG A 809 39.85 0.47 -18.57
C ARG A 809 39.48 0.76 -17.12
N ARG A 810 38.41 1.52 -16.86
CA ARG A 810 37.92 1.81 -15.50
C ARG A 810 37.35 0.58 -14.80
N ALA A 811 36.84 -0.44 -15.50
CA ALA A 811 36.36 -1.68 -14.92
C ALA A 811 37.52 -2.63 -14.61
N GLU A 812 38.61 -2.62 -15.37
CA GLU A 812 39.85 -3.30 -14.99
C GLU A 812 40.51 -2.60 -13.78
N GLU A 813 40.57 -1.27 -13.80
CA GLU A 813 41.07 -0.43 -12.71
C GLU A 813 40.21 -0.58 -11.45
N ALA A 814 38.88 -0.60 -11.59
CA ALA A 814 37.93 -0.85 -10.50
C ALA A 814 37.99 -2.31 -10.03
N ARG A 815 38.17 -3.32 -10.89
CA ARG A 815 38.39 -4.71 -10.45
C ARG A 815 39.70 -4.85 -9.68
N LYS A 816 40.75 -4.11 -10.05
CA LYS A 816 42.00 -4.03 -9.28
C LYS A 816 41.80 -3.29 -7.95
N ALA A 817 41.08 -2.18 -7.94
CA ALA A 817 40.75 -1.42 -6.73
C ALA A 817 39.78 -2.18 -5.80
N GLU A 818 38.87 -2.98 -6.34
CA GLU A 818 37.91 -3.81 -5.60
C GLU A 818 38.56 -5.10 -5.09
N ALA A 819 39.43 -5.74 -5.87
CA ALA A 819 40.30 -6.80 -5.35
C ALA A 819 41.22 -6.28 -4.24
N ALA A 820 41.75 -5.06 -4.37
CA ALA A 820 42.50 -4.40 -3.31
C ALA A 820 41.62 -4.02 -2.11
N ARG A 821 40.37 -3.58 -2.31
CA ARG A 821 39.39 -3.31 -1.25
C ARG A 821 39.05 -4.59 -0.50
N ILE A 822 38.71 -5.67 -1.19
CA ILE A 822 38.40 -6.98 -0.61
C ILE A 822 39.63 -7.54 0.12
N ALA A 823 40.85 -7.36 -0.40
CA ALA A 823 42.06 -7.75 0.31
C ALA A 823 42.35 -6.87 1.55
N ALA A 824 42.04 -5.58 1.51
CA ALA A 824 42.16 -4.67 2.65
C ALA A 824 41.07 -4.91 3.70
N GLU A 825 39.86 -5.24 3.27
CA GLU A 825 38.69 -5.57 4.09
C GLU A 825 38.85 -6.94 4.75
N ALA A 826 39.38 -7.95 4.03
CA ALA A 826 39.78 -9.22 4.60
C ALA A 826 40.89 -9.04 5.66
N ARG A 827 41.90 -8.20 5.39
CA ARG A 827 42.94 -7.85 6.38
C ARG A 827 42.39 -7.07 7.57
N LYS A 828 41.40 -6.19 7.36
CA LYS A 828 40.72 -5.43 8.43
C LYS A 828 39.85 -6.36 9.28
N ALA A 829 39.11 -7.28 8.67
CA ALA A 829 38.33 -8.31 9.36
C ALA A 829 39.23 -9.31 10.10
N GLU A 830 40.41 -9.65 9.56
CA GLU A 830 41.42 -10.46 10.24
C GLU A 830 42.02 -9.70 11.43
N GLN A 831 42.37 -8.42 11.28
CA GLN A 831 42.82 -7.57 12.38
C GLN A 831 41.74 -7.35 13.44
N GLU A 832 40.48 -7.19 13.05
CA GLU A 832 39.34 -7.06 13.97
C GLU A 832 39.04 -8.39 14.68
N ARG A 833 39.19 -9.54 14.01
CA ARG A 833 39.09 -10.86 14.65
C ARG A 833 40.23 -11.08 15.65
N LEU A 834 41.47 -10.72 15.30
CA LEU A 834 42.62 -10.77 16.21
C LEU A 834 42.51 -9.76 17.37
N ALA A 835 41.88 -8.61 17.14
CA ALA A 835 41.59 -7.63 18.19
C ALA A 835 40.47 -8.11 19.11
N ALA A 836 39.42 -8.73 18.57
CA ALA A 836 38.35 -9.36 19.34
C ALA A 836 38.86 -10.55 20.16
N GLU A 837 39.68 -11.42 19.58
CA GLU A 837 40.34 -12.55 20.25
C GLU A 837 41.23 -12.06 21.41
N ARG A 838 42.00 -10.98 21.20
CA ARG A 838 42.79 -10.34 22.27
C ARG A 838 41.93 -9.69 23.33
N ALA A 839 40.85 -9.00 22.95
CA ALA A 839 39.92 -8.40 23.90
C ALA A 839 39.12 -9.45 24.69
N GLU A 840 38.85 -10.62 24.11
CA GLU A 840 38.24 -11.76 24.80
C GLU A 840 39.24 -12.41 25.76
N ALA A 841 40.49 -12.65 25.33
CA ALA A 841 41.55 -13.13 26.20
C ALA A 841 41.84 -12.16 27.36
N GLU A 842 41.78 -10.85 27.12
CA GLU A 842 41.90 -9.82 28.17
C GLU A 842 40.70 -9.81 29.11
N ARG A 843 39.47 -9.99 28.61
CA ARG A 843 38.26 -10.18 29.44
C ARG A 843 38.34 -11.44 30.29
N GLN A 844 38.76 -12.57 29.72
CA GLN A 844 38.98 -13.82 30.46
C GLN A 844 40.08 -13.66 31.52
N ALA A 845 41.17 -12.93 31.21
CA ALA A 845 42.20 -12.61 32.18
C ALA A 845 41.71 -11.65 33.29
N ALA A 846 40.87 -10.67 32.96
CA ALA A 846 40.25 -9.76 33.93
C ALA A 846 39.22 -10.47 34.83
N GLU A 847 38.43 -11.39 34.28
CA GLU A 847 37.49 -12.21 35.04
C GLU A 847 38.21 -13.23 35.94
N ALA A 848 39.27 -13.88 35.43
CA ALA A 848 40.13 -14.74 36.24
C ALA A 848 40.81 -13.96 37.39
N ARG A 849 41.24 -12.71 37.15
CA ARG A 849 41.74 -11.80 38.20
C ARG A 849 40.65 -11.43 39.21
N ARG A 850 39.44 -11.08 38.76
CA ARG A 850 38.30 -10.77 39.65
C ARG A 850 37.95 -11.98 40.54
N LEU A 851 37.88 -13.17 39.96
CA LEU A 851 37.63 -14.42 40.68
C LEU A 851 38.76 -14.78 41.66
N ALA A 852 40.01 -14.49 41.32
CA ALA A 852 41.14 -14.67 42.23
C ALA A 852 41.10 -13.65 43.40
N GLU A 853 40.79 -12.39 43.13
CA GLU A 853 40.64 -11.34 44.14
C GLU A 853 39.43 -11.60 45.07
N GLU A 854 38.32 -12.08 44.51
CA GLU A 854 37.13 -12.50 45.26
C GLU A 854 37.41 -13.72 46.15
N ARG A 855 38.13 -14.72 45.63
CA ARG A 855 38.63 -15.86 46.44
C ARG A 855 39.61 -15.42 47.54
N TYR A 856 40.49 -14.47 47.26
CA TYR A 856 41.41 -13.90 48.25
C TYR A 856 40.66 -13.15 49.36
N LYS A 857 39.66 -12.33 48.99
CA LYS A 857 38.77 -11.66 49.97
C LYS A 857 37.97 -12.67 50.80
N ALA A 858 37.45 -13.73 50.18
CA ALA A 858 36.74 -14.80 50.87
C ALA A 858 37.66 -15.59 51.83
N GLN A 859 38.92 -15.86 51.44
CA GLN A 859 39.92 -16.43 52.34
C GLN A 859 40.24 -15.49 53.51
N LEU A 860 40.45 -14.20 53.26
CA LEU A 860 40.74 -13.22 54.30
C LEU A 860 39.56 -13.06 55.28
N GLU A 861 38.32 -13.11 54.80
CA GLU A 861 37.14 -13.06 55.66
C GLU A 861 36.94 -14.36 56.45
N ALA A 862 37.21 -15.52 55.84
CA ALA A 862 37.20 -16.82 56.51
C ALA A 862 38.30 -16.91 57.58
N GLU A 863 39.50 -16.39 57.31
CA GLU A 863 40.60 -16.31 58.27
C GLU A 863 40.26 -15.40 59.44
N ARG A 864 39.71 -14.19 59.19
CA ARG A 864 39.26 -13.28 60.25
C ARG A 864 38.11 -13.86 61.07
N LYS A 865 37.21 -14.64 60.47
CA LYS A 865 36.16 -15.40 61.18
C LYS A 865 36.76 -16.54 62.02
N ALA A 866 37.75 -17.26 61.50
CA ALA A 866 38.46 -18.31 62.24
C ALA A 866 39.30 -17.73 63.39
N GLU A 867 39.93 -16.58 63.22
CA GLU A 867 40.66 -15.87 64.27
C GLU A 867 39.71 -15.34 65.34
N ALA A 868 38.59 -14.70 64.97
CA ALA A 868 37.56 -14.28 65.91
C ALA A 868 37.00 -15.48 66.71
N ALA A 869 36.74 -16.61 66.06
CA ALA A 869 36.32 -17.85 66.73
C ALA A 869 37.40 -18.41 67.67
N ARG A 870 38.70 -18.32 67.31
CA ARG A 870 39.82 -18.68 68.20
C ARG A 870 39.90 -17.74 69.41
N GLN A 871 39.73 -16.43 69.23
CA GLN A 871 39.74 -15.47 70.33
C GLN A 871 38.54 -15.67 71.26
N GLN A 872 37.35 -15.96 70.73
CA GLN A 872 36.18 -16.35 71.52
C GLN A 872 36.43 -17.65 72.29
N ALA A 873 36.95 -18.70 71.64
CA ALA A 873 37.28 -19.95 72.30
C ALA A 873 38.34 -19.80 73.40
N LEU A 874 39.35 -18.95 73.21
CA LEU A 874 40.37 -18.63 74.22
C LEU A 874 39.77 -17.88 75.41
N ALA A 875 38.90 -16.88 75.18
CA ALA A 875 38.20 -16.17 76.24
C ALA A 875 37.27 -17.12 77.04
N GLN A 876 36.58 -18.02 76.34
CA GLN A 876 35.67 -19.00 76.93
C GLN A 876 36.44 -20.07 77.74
N ALA A 877 37.61 -20.51 77.25
CA ALA A 877 38.53 -21.37 77.98
C ALA A 877 39.18 -20.67 79.19
N GLU A 878 39.42 -19.35 79.14
CA GLU A 878 39.91 -18.60 80.31
C GLU A 878 38.81 -18.45 81.39
N ILE A 879 37.55 -18.25 80.97
CA ILE A 879 36.39 -18.29 81.87
C ILE A 879 36.26 -19.68 82.50
N GLU A 880 36.38 -20.75 81.71
CA GLU A 880 36.33 -22.13 82.24
C GLU A 880 37.51 -22.43 83.17
N ARG A 881 38.72 -21.94 82.88
CA ARG A 881 39.88 -22.07 83.76
C ARG A 881 39.64 -21.36 85.09
N LYS A 882 39.15 -20.11 85.07
CA LYS A 882 38.80 -19.35 86.28
C LYS A 882 37.64 -20.00 87.06
N ALA A 883 36.72 -20.67 86.38
CA ALA A 883 35.65 -21.44 87.02
C ALA A 883 36.19 -22.72 87.69
N LYS A 884 37.07 -23.48 87.01
CA LYS A 884 37.76 -24.65 87.57
C LYS A 884 38.66 -24.29 88.75
N GLU A 885 39.43 -23.21 88.63
CA GLU A 885 40.29 -22.69 89.70
C GLU A 885 39.48 -22.24 90.94
N ARG A 886 38.31 -21.61 90.74
CA ARG A 886 37.34 -21.36 91.82
C ARG A 886 36.75 -22.65 92.39
N ALA A 887 36.41 -23.63 91.56
CA ALA A 887 35.88 -24.92 92.02
C ALA A 887 36.90 -25.71 92.85
N GLU A 888 38.17 -25.72 92.43
CA GLU A 888 39.27 -26.29 93.21
C GLU A 888 39.51 -25.53 94.51
N ALA A 889 39.46 -24.19 94.51
CA ALA A 889 39.55 -23.41 95.75
C ALA A 889 38.41 -23.76 96.72
N ILE A 890 37.18 -23.92 96.23
CA ILE A 890 36.01 -24.35 97.02
C ILE A 890 36.20 -25.77 97.55
N GLN A 891 36.71 -26.70 96.75
CA GLN A 891 36.98 -28.07 97.19
C GLN A 891 38.12 -28.11 98.22
N ARG A 892 39.23 -27.38 98.04
CA ARG A 892 40.31 -27.28 99.04
C ARG A 892 39.79 -26.71 100.37
N VAL A 893 38.86 -25.76 100.36
CA VAL A 893 38.18 -25.27 101.57
C VAL A 893 37.26 -26.34 102.18
N ARG A 894 36.52 -27.10 101.37
CA ARG A 894 35.73 -28.25 101.84
C ARG A 894 36.60 -29.34 102.47
N ASP A 895 37.71 -29.70 101.83
CA ASP A 895 38.66 -30.72 102.32
C ASP A 895 39.39 -30.25 103.59
N GLN A 896 39.68 -28.95 103.71
CA GLN A 896 40.15 -28.36 104.98
C GLN A 896 39.07 -28.45 106.07
N GLN A 897 37.81 -28.14 105.76
CA GLN A 897 36.72 -28.31 106.73
C GLN A 897 36.47 -29.79 107.09
N GLU A 898 36.54 -30.72 106.14
CA GLU A 898 36.31 -32.12 106.40
C GLU A 898 37.49 -32.78 107.12
N SER A 899 38.73 -32.45 106.77
CA SER A 899 39.90 -32.88 107.55
C SER A 899 39.93 -32.22 108.94
N ALA A 900 39.37 -31.02 109.13
CA ALA A 900 39.16 -30.44 110.45
C ALA A 900 38.06 -31.20 111.23
N ARG A 901 36.95 -31.59 110.59
CA ARG A 901 35.90 -32.44 111.18
C ARG A 901 36.46 -33.81 111.57
N ARG A 902 37.15 -34.51 110.67
CA ARG A 902 37.78 -35.81 110.93
C ARG A 902 38.84 -35.73 112.04
N ARG A 903 39.59 -34.61 112.15
CA ARG A 903 40.48 -34.36 113.30
C ARG A 903 39.74 -34.11 114.60
N ALA A 904 38.65 -33.34 114.58
CA ALA A 904 37.79 -33.14 115.76
C ALA A 904 37.05 -34.43 116.18
N GLU A 905 36.72 -35.30 115.22
CA GLU A 905 36.11 -36.61 115.43
C GLU A 905 37.12 -37.63 115.97
N LEU A 906 38.34 -37.67 115.43
CA LEU A 906 39.46 -38.42 116.01
C LEU A 906 39.80 -37.93 117.43
N ALA A 907 39.79 -36.61 117.67
CA ALA A 907 39.97 -36.06 119.03
C ALA A 907 38.83 -36.46 119.97
N ARG A 908 37.58 -36.54 119.49
CA ARG A 908 36.45 -37.11 120.26
C ARG A 908 36.64 -38.60 120.53
N GLN A 909 37.07 -39.38 119.54
CA GLN A 909 37.37 -40.80 119.69
C GLN A 909 38.55 -41.03 120.64
N GLN A 910 39.55 -40.15 120.66
CA GLN A 910 40.64 -40.16 121.65
C GLN A 910 40.11 -39.83 123.05
N LEU A 911 39.28 -38.78 123.22
CA LEU A 911 38.68 -38.45 124.52
C LEU A 911 37.70 -39.53 125.03
N GLU A 912 37.04 -40.25 124.11
CA GLU A 912 36.15 -41.38 124.42
C GLU A 912 36.93 -42.67 124.70
N ALA A 913 38.06 -42.89 124.02
CA ALA A 913 39.02 -43.94 124.32
C ALA A 913 39.73 -43.68 125.66
N GLU A 914 40.04 -42.43 125.99
CA GLU A 914 40.57 -42.00 127.28
C GLU A 914 39.53 -42.19 128.40
N ARG A 915 38.26 -41.85 128.15
CA ARG A 915 37.15 -42.23 129.05
C ARG A 915 37.01 -43.74 129.23
N LYS A 916 37.17 -44.54 128.17
CA LYS A 916 37.17 -46.01 128.26
C LYS A 916 38.40 -46.56 128.99
N ALA A 917 39.57 -45.95 128.82
CA ALA A 917 40.79 -46.29 129.54
C ALA A 917 40.66 -45.97 131.05
N ALA A 918 40.10 -44.80 131.38
CA ALA A 918 39.75 -44.44 132.75
C ALA A 918 38.74 -45.41 133.39
N GLN A 919 37.81 -45.98 132.61
CA GLN A 919 36.91 -47.04 133.06
C GLN A 919 37.53 -48.46 133.12
N ALA A 920 38.65 -48.70 132.43
CA ALA A 920 39.35 -49.98 132.41
C ALA A 920 40.46 -50.12 133.48
N SER A 921 40.76 -49.06 134.24
CA SER A 921 41.84 -49.04 135.23
C SER A 921 41.53 -49.83 136.51
N LYS A 922 41.58 -51.18 136.41
CA LYS A 922 41.55 -52.11 137.56
C LYS A 922 42.48 -53.33 137.38
N ARG A 923 43.75 -53.11 137.04
CA ARG A 923 44.89 -53.94 137.52
C ARG A 923 46.26 -53.29 137.26
N THR A 924 47.02 -53.17 138.33
CA THR A 924 48.43 -52.71 138.45
C THR A 924 49.37 -53.95 138.55
N PRO A 925 50.72 -53.84 138.74
CA PRO A 925 51.60 -52.67 138.93
C PRO A 925 52.94 -52.68 138.14
N SER A 926 53.86 -51.76 138.52
CA SER A 926 55.35 -51.75 138.34
C SER A 926 55.95 -51.38 136.97
N PHE A 927 57.16 -50.79 136.84
CA PHE A 927 58.02 -49.94 137.72
C PHE A 927 59.24 -49.42 136.89
N SER A 928 59.87 -48.27 137.25
CA SER A 928 61.13 -47.67 136.68
C SER A 928 61.17 -47.39 135.15
N GLU A 929 62.05 -46.59 134.52
CA GLU A 929 62.90 -45.39 134.82
C GLU A 929 63.21 -44.75 133.42
N LEU A 930 63.14 -43.42 133.21
CA LEU A 930 64.23 -42.42 133.01
C LEU A 930 65.20 -42.59 131.79
N ASP A 931 65.94 -41.52 131.47
CA ASP A 931 67.10 -41.40 130.53
C ASP A 931 66.84 -41.46 128.98
N ASP A 932 67.55 -40.76 128.06
CA ASP A 932 68.30 -39.49 128.17
C ASP A 932 68.67 -38.79 126.80
N ILE A 933 69.00 -37.49 126.84
CA ILE A 933 70.05 -36.71 126.10
C ILE A 933 70.16 -36.53 124.52
N HIS A 934 70.44 -35.26 124.12
CA HIS A 934 71.11 -34.69 122.88
C HIS A 934 70.55 -34.91 121.43
N GLY A 935 70.88 -34.07 120.42
CA GLY A 935 71.61 -32.78 120.41
C GLY A 935 72.05 -32.22 119.03
N ASP A 936 72.81 -31.10 119.08
CA ASP A 936 73.75 -30.52 118.07
C ASP A 936 73.33 -29.68 116.84
N THR A 937 74.33 -28.92 116.34
CA THR A 937 74.28 -27.78 115.40
C THR A 937 75.56 -27.69 114.54
N SER A 938 75.55 -27.00 113.38
CA SER A 938 76.59 -26.01 112.96
C SER A 938 76.54 -25.52 111.49
N ASN A 939 76.69 -24.18 111.35
CA ASN A 939 77.49 -23.31 110.43
C ASN A 939 78.17 -23.81 109.12
N VAL A 940 78.76 -22.86 108.34
CA VAL A 940 79.75 -22.95 107.21
C VAL A 940 79.22 -22.75 105.75
N THR A 941 79.94 -22.15 104.75
CA THR A 941 80.57 -20.78 104.63
C THR A 941 81.38 -20.57 103.30
N ILE A 942 81.05 -19.55 102.47
CA ILE A 942 81.95 -18.69 101.58
C ILE A 942 82.67 -19.35 100.33
N PRO A 943 83.08 -18.65 99.22
CA PRO A 943 82.58 -17.41 98.52
C PRO A 943 82.83 -17.27 96.96
N ASN A 944 82.49 -16.08 96.41
CA ASN A 944 83.19 -15.29 95.34
C ASN A 944 83.26 -15.72 93.84
N ALA A 945 83.63 -14.72 93.01
CA ALA A 945 83.73 -14.71 91.54
C ALA A 945 85.07 -14.11 91.06
N VAL A 946 85.41 -14.20 89.75
CA VAL A 946 86.31 -13.25 89.05
C VAL A 946 86.20 -13.31 87.52
N SER A 947 86.69 -12.23 86.91
CA SER A 947 86.67 -11.68 85.55
C SER A 947 87.27 -12.45 84.33
N ILE A 948 86.78 -12.09 83.13
CA ILE A 948 87.50 -11.71 81.88
C ILE A 948 88.26 -12.76 81.01
N ASP A 949 87.69 -12.96 79.80
CA ASP A 949 88.28 -13.12 78.42
C ASP A 949 89.14 -14.34 77.95
N GLU A 950 89.27 -14.41 76.62
CA GLU A 950 90.15 -15.18 75.71
C GLU A 950 89.97 -16.71 75.46
N LEU A 951 89.27 -16.99 74.34
CA LEU A 951 89.77 -17.73 73.15
C LEU A 951 89.80 -19.30 73.06
N THR A 952 89.48 -19.77 71.84
CA THR A 952 89.80 -21.08 71.18
C THR A 952 88.71 -22.19 71.09
N LYS A 953 89.03 -23.27 70.34
CA LYS A 953 88.15 -24.28 69.65
C LYS A 953 88.72 -25.71 69.93
N PRO A 954 88.25 -26.88 69.39
CA PRO A 954 87.13 -27.19 68.48
C PRO A 954 86.33 -28.53 68.82
N ARG A 955 85.63 -29.06 67.80
CA ARG A 955 84.97 -30.40 67.55
C ARG A 955 85.73 -31.68 68.03
N PRO A 956 85.24 -32.96 67.87
CA PRO A 956 84.05 -33.53 67.16
C PRO A 956 83.21 -34.60 67.96
N THR A 957 82.09 -35.17 67.46
CA THR A 957 81.95 -36.45 66.69
C THR A 957 80.43 -36.75 66.47
N ALA A 958 79.86 -37.39 65.41
CA ALA A 958 80.13 -38.63 64.63
C ALA A 958 79.42 -39.88 65.25
N SER A 959 78.80 -40.86 64.54
CA SER A 959 78.51 -41.10 63.09
C SER A 959 77.52 -42.30 62.89
N GLN A 960 77.28 -42.69 61.62
CA GLN A 960 76.79 -44.00 61.09
C GLN A 960 75.26 -44.29 61.10
N ASN A 961 74.67 -45.10 60.18
CA ASN A 961 75.00 -45.62 58.82
C ASN A 961 73.77 -46.41 58.30
N THR A 962 73.42 -46.63 57.01
CA THR A 962 73.68 -46.04 55.67
C THR A 962 72.31 -46.08 54.93
N ARG A 963 72.03 -46.15 53.61
CA ARG A 963 72.64 -46.24 52.23
C ARG A 963 71.48 -45.76 51.29
N ARG A 964 71.52 -45.42 49.99
CA ARG A 964 72.30 -45.56 48.73
C ARG A 964 71.87 -44.31 47.87
N ARG A 965 72.17 -44.04 46.59
CA ARG A 965 73.29 -44.18 45.60
C ARG A 965 72.76 -43.54 44.28
N GLU A 966 73.44 -42.81 43.40
CA GLU A 966 74.59 -41.85 43.27
C GLU A 966 74.62 -41.50 41.75
N GLN A 967 75.05 -40.36 41.18
CA GLN A 967 75.47 -39.01 41.64
C GLN A 967 75.33 -38.01 40.45
N ARG A 968 75.11 -36.70 40.66
CA ARG A 968 76.10 -35.58 40.55
C ARG A 968 77.07 -35.66 39.34
N GLN A 969 76.99 -34.72 38.36
CA GLN A 969 77.81 -33.48 38.17
C GLN A 969 79.09 -33.66 37.30
N PRO A 970 79.75 -32.60 36.73
CA PRO A 970 79.22 -31.38 36.07
C PRO A 970 80.06 -30.81 34.85
N GLN A 971 79.64 -29.66 34.29
CA GLN A 971 80.43 -28.56 33.62
C GLN A 971 80.84 -28.54 32.10
N LEU A 972 80.60 -27.35 31.48
CA LEU A 972 81.34 -26.57 30.43
C LEU A 972 81.41 -26.97 28.91
N LEU A 973 80.72 -26.18 28.04
CA LEU A 973 81.17 -25.32 26.88
C LEU A 973 82.25 -25.79 25.84
N PRO A 974 82.40 -25.19 24.60
CA PRO A 974 81.54 -24.27 23.79
C PRO A 974 81.47 -24.50 22.23
N ASN A 975 80.69 -23.66 21.51
CA ASN A 975 80.84 -23.04 20.15
C ASN A 975 81.17 -23.84 18.83
N GLN A 976 80.28 -23.65 17.83
CA GLN A 976 80.49 -23.42 16.36
C GLN A 976 80.95 -24.50 15.32
N GLN A 977 80.45 -24.25 14.09
CA GLN A 977 80.99 -24.54 12.73
C GLN A 977 80.73 -25.88 11.96
N ASN A 978 79.70 -25.80 11.09
CA ASN A 978 79.78 -25.85 9.61
C ASN A 978 79.72 -27.18 8.78
N VAL A 979 79.11 -27.03 7.58
CA VAL A 979 79.30 -27.79 6.31
C VAL A 979 78.78 -29.25 6.21
N GLN A 980 77.53 -29.37 5.74
CA GLN A 980 77.15 -29.90 4.41
C GLN A 980 77.53 -31.36 4.00
N ILE A 981 76.53 -32.14 3.54
CA ILE A 981 76.49 -32.84 2.24
C ILE A 981 75.12 -33.57 2.06
N ASN A 982 74.63 -33.60 0.82
CA ASN A 982 73.41 -34.28 0.30
C ASN A 982 73.91 -35.37 -0.70
N PRO A 983 73.14 -36.35 -1.28
CA PRO A 983 71.67 -36.41 -1.42
C PRO A 983 71.02 -37.85 -1.50
N VAL A 984 69.77 -37.92 -2.00
CA VAL A 984 69.01 -39.02 -2.69
C VAL A 984 68.56 -40.33 -1.98
N ALA A 985 67.30 -40.70 -2.29
CA ALA A 985 66.83 -42.01 -2.84
C ALA A 985 65.77 -42.84 -2.04
N ASN A 986 64.59 -42.95 -2.67
CA ASN A 986 63.59 -44.04 -2.77
C ASN A 986 62.96 -44.77 -1.53
N GLU A 987 61.62 -44.84 -1.56
CA GLU A 987 60.73 -46.04 -1.55
C GLU A 987 61.10 -47.30 -0.71
N SER A 988 60.19 -48.01 -0.02
CA SER A 988 58.74 -47.86 0.27
C SER A 988 58.39 -48.74 1.52
N GLN A 989 57.27 -49.44 1.81
CA GLN A 989 56.02 -49.84 1.10
C GLN A 989 54.95 -50.37 2.11
N GLN A 990 53.65 -50.19 1.80
CA GLN A 990 52.48 -51.00 2.30
C GLN A 990 52.15 -51.00 3.83
N ASP A 991 50.93 -51.37 4.30
CA ASP A 991 49.81 -52.06 3.64
C ASP A 991 48.38 -51.76 4.18
N GLN A 992 47.36 -52.19 3.42
CA GLN A 992 45.96 -52.57 3.76
C GLN A 992 44.96 -51.59 4.47
N MET A 993 44.08 -50.97 3.65
CA MET A 993 42.62 -51.25 3.46
C MET A 993 41.78 -51.92 4.58
N PRO A 994 40.42 -51.80 4.59
CA PRO A 994 39.48 -51.41 3.51
C PRO A 994 38.52 -50.25 3.90
N TYR A 995 37.37 -49.92 3.28
CA TYR A 995 36.52 -50.54 2.22
C TYR A 995 35.74 -49.46 1.41
N THR A 996 34.72 -49.82 0.63
CA THR A 996 34.08 -48.99 -0.41
C THR A 996 32.58 -49.28 -0.63
N THR A 997 31.86 -48.30 -1.20
CA THR A 997 31.01 -48.42 -2.44
C THR A 997 30.67 -46.98 -2.88
N GLN A 998 31.02 -46.47 -4.07
CA GLN A 998 30.71 -46.88 -5.46
C GLN A 998 29.28 -46.47 -5.91
N ASN A 999 29.03 -45.98 -7.13
CA ASN A 999 29.88 -46.01 -8.34
C ASN A 999 29.66 -44.80 -9.30
N GLU A 1000 30.75 -44.40 -9.99
CA GLU A 1000 30.87 -44.18 -11.47
C GLU A 1000 30.04 -43.09 -12.20
N GLN A 1001 30.43 -42.55 -13.37
CA GLN A 1001 31.62 -42.62 -14.26
C GLN A 1001 31.58 -41.34 -15.15
N GLN A 1002 32.57 -40.88 -15.93
CA GLN A 1002 34.05 -40.82 -15.93
C GLN A 1002 34.44 -40.15 -17.29
N ASN A 1003 35.71 -39.75 -17.48
CA ASN A 1003 36.31 -39.20 -18.70
C ASN A 1003 35.95 -37.71 -18.96
N ASP A 1004 36.86 -36.73 -19.08
CA ASP A 1004 38.25 -36.68 -19.60
C ASP A 1004 38.31 -36.72 -21.16
N GLU A 1005 39.13 -35.96 -21.89
CA GLU A 1005 40.32 -35.17 -21.49
C GLU A 1005 40.70 -34.04 -22.51
N GLU A 1006 41.66 -33.19 -22.13
CA GLU A 1006 42.54 -32.30 -22.96
C GLU A 1006 42.00 -31.06 -23.75
N ASN A 1007 42.94 -30.33 -24.39
CA ASN A 1007 43.02 -28.86 -24.59
C ASN A 1007 44.04 -28.56 -25.76
N PRO A 1008 44.41 -27.33 -26.22
CA PRO A 1008 43.80 -25.99 -26.16
C PRO A 1008 43.58 -25.37 -27.60
N PRO A 1009 44.12 -24.20 -28.07
CA PRO A 1009 43.22 -23.17 -28.67
C PRO A 1009 43.62 -22.61 -30.07
N ARG A 1010 42.71 -21.85 -30.74
CA ARG A 1010 43.09 -20.85 -31.78
C ARG A 1010 42.03 -19.75 -32.03
N LEU A 1011 42.47 -18.72 -32.77
CA LEU A 1011 41.89 -17.36 -32.88
C LEU A 1011 40.73 -17.23 -33.89
N TYR A 1012 39.75 -16.33 -33.58
CA TYR A 1012 39.15 -15.21 -34.36
C TYR A 1012 38.99 -15.25 -35.91
N PRO A 1013 38.16 -14.37 -36.55
CA PRO A 1013 37.07 -13.48 -36.05
C PRO A 1013 35.78 -13.45 -36.92
N LEU A 1014 34.87 -12.51 -36.57
CA LEU A 1014 33.83 -11.84 -37.40
C LEU A 1014 32.58 -12.64 -37.83
N GLY A 1015 31.43 -11.97 -37.66
CA GLY A 1015 30.06 -12.44 -37.92
C GLY A 1015 29.07 -11.50 -37.24
#